data_AF-A0A1W1Z767-F1
#
_entry.id   AF-A0A1W1Z767-F1
#
_cell.length_a   1.000
_cell.length_b   1.000
_cell.length_c   1.000
_cell.angle_alpha   90.00
_cell.angle_beta   90.00
_cell.angle_gamma   90.00
#
_symmetry.space_group_name_H-M   'P 1'
#
loop_
_entity.id
_entity.type
_entity.pdbx_description
1 polymer ?
#
loop_
_entity_poly.entity_id
_entity_poly.type
_entity_poly.pdbx_seq_one_letter_code
_entity_poly.pdbx_strand_id
1 'polypeptide(L)'
;MMALPGRFEHSLTVGMVYAAETGSGVSAAPGPQPTMASVTGILSEGMDASADTATTYRINVGNAFHGNAANGDVDYIRLEIAETGVYTISLSGLGALEQRLDNPNLRLFDQNGNLIQEDKDSGPGLDAMMAGLSLNAGVYYIEASGDRSLVTDAGGAYGLSVVAGQKGGYDLAMQASNLIRPDMIDGKVLYGAWTAKAGTPVILTWAARETPGTEGEAFALSTFTPLNGEQIAKVQQILAMTSEYVGATFTQVNPTGLSDAATLLFGSYKNDGGPEGAYAIFPGTQNNAGAPGNTAPESTDGDVWINLTATQSSNITVSGYTYQTLIHEIGHALGLNHPGDYNAEAGVQTTYEKDAQVAQDYYTYSIMTYFPDTIGEEDPANQTWGVADVLALQQLYGANMTTRTGDTVYGFNANAGGIYDFSTNAQPFMTIWDAGGKDTIDLSGYSRSQTLDLNAGALSSVGSDSITASNNLAIASGATIENGIGGSGNDILIGNEVRNILVGGKGDDDIRGGGGVDGARFASTRAEAQVTHSGDNGTVVSADGSDTLTSIERVIFTDEGIAYDTGADQVAGVVFRSYQAAYNRAPDEPGLGFWINAGDKGMSFEEIAAGFLRSSEFTAAYGSNPSADLYVSKLYENILGRAGEQSGIDFWKGELAKGVSEAFVLYRFAEASENLALTANAVANGVVYDLVGDMAIA
;
A
#
# COMPACT_ATOMS: atom_id res chain seq x y z
N MET A 1 -26.95 10.54 -33.08
CA MET A 1 -27.62 9.21 -33.06
C MET A 1 -26.78 8.24 -33.89
N MET A 2 -25.66 7.80 -33.32
CA MET A 2 -24.97 6.57 -33.72
C MET A 2 -25.21 5.61 -32.57
N ALA A 3 -25.59 4.38 -32.90
CA ALA A 3 -25.92 3.34 -31.95
C ALA A 3 -24.69 3.01 -31.08
N LEU A 4 -24.88 3.01 -29.77
CA LEU A 4 -23.95 2.44 -28.81
C LEU A 4 -23.70 0.97 -29.19
N PRO A 5 -22.44 0.47 -29.19
CA PRO A 5 -22.19 -0.95 -29.24
C PRO A 5 -22.92 -1.62 -28.05
N GLY A 6 -23.59 -2.73 -28.33
CA GLY A 6 -24.61 -3.30 -27.47
C GLY A 6 -24.13 -3.60 -26.05
N ARG A 7 -24.87 -3.07 -25.07
CA ARG A 7 -24.95 -3.67 -23.73
C ARG A 7 -25.17 -5.18 -23.88
N PHE A 8 -24.37 -5.96 -23.17
CA PHE A 8 -24.82 -7.28 -22.73
C PHE A 8 -25.94 -7.04 -21.72
N GLU A 9 -27.20 -7.10 -22.18
CA GLU A 9 -28.32 -7.24 -21.27
C GLU A 9 -28.18 -8.61 -20.60
N HIS A 10 -27.59 -8.65 -19.40
CA HIS A 10 -27.66 -9.81 -18.52
C HIS A 10 -29.12 -10.02 -18.11
N SER A 11 -29.85 -10.76 -18.93
CA SER A 11 -31.11 -11.40 -18.54
C SER A 11 -30.76 -12.62 -17.67
N LEU A 12 -30.44 -12.40 -16.39
CA LEU A 12 -30.43 -13.44 -15.38
C LEU A 12 -31.49 -13.08 -14.33
N THR A 13 -32.66 -13.70 -14.44
CA THR A 13 -33.77 -13.57 -13.49
C THR A 13 -33.54 -14.39 -12.20
N VAL A 14 -32.28 -14.56 -11.81
CA VAL A 14 -31.79 -15.30 -10.65
C VAL A 14 -30.55 -14.52 -10.20
N GLY A 15 -30.39 -14.26 -8.89
CA GLY A 15 -29.47 -13.26 -8.32
C GLY A 15 -28.04 -13.27 -8.89
N MET A 16 -27.28 -12.20 -8.65
CA MET A 16 -25.92 -12.04 -9.19
C MET A 16 -25.04 -13.28 -8.93
N VAL A 17 -24.83 -14.11 -9.96
CA VAL A 17 -23.93 -15.26 -9.91
C VAL A 17 -22.70 -14.91 -10.72
N TYR A 18 -21.56 -14.81 -10.05
CA TYR A 18 -20.25 -14.65 -10.68
C TYR A 18 -19.51 -15.97 -10.59
N ALA A 19 -18.99 -16.45 -11.71
CA ALA A 19 -18.28 -17.72 -11.76
C ALA A 19 -16.77 -17.50 -11.78
N ALA A 20 -15.98 -18.53 -11.50
CA ALA A 20 -14.56 -18.61 -11.84
C ALA A 20 -14.34 -19.60 -13.01
N GLU A 21 -13.27 -19.44 -13.79
CA GLU A 21 -12.96 -20.37 -14.89
C GLU A 21 -12.53 -21.78 -14.41
N THR A 22 -12.52 -22.77 -15.33
CA THR A 22 -11.97 -24.10 -15.04
C THR A 22 -10.46 -24.17 -15.29
N GLY A 23 -9.73 -24.88 -14.43
CA GLY A 23 -8.27 -25.07 -14.52
C GLY A 23 -7.77 -25.89 -15.72
N SER A 24 -8.54 -26.06 -16.79
CA SER A 24 -8.14 -26.79 -18.01
C SER A 24 -8.09 -25.93 -19.27
N GLY A 25 -8.44 -24.64 -19.17
CA GLY A 25 -8.57 -23.70 -20.28
C GLY A 25 -7.47 -22.64 -20.37
N VAL A 26 -6.35 -22.78 -19.66
CA VAL A 26 -5.22 -21.83 -19.72
C VAL A 26 -4.75 -21.74 -21.17
N SER A 27 -5.16 -20.69 -21.86
CA SER A 27 -4.95 -20.52 -23.28
C SER A 27 -4.19 -19.23 -23.50
N ALA A 28 -2.92 -19.44 -23.85
CA ALA A 28 -1.87 -18.45 -24.08
C ALA A 28 -1.65 -17.51 -22.90
N ALA A 29 -0.58 -17.80 -22.14
CA ALA A 29 0.09 -16.80 -21.35
C ALA A 29 0.23 -15.48 -22.12
N PRO A 30 0.14 -14.33 -21.44
CA PRO A 30 0.53 -13.08 -22.06
C PRO A 30 1.94 -13.26 -22.65
N GLY A 31 2.24 -12.54 -23.75
CA GLY A 31 3.64 -12.31 -24.09
C GLY A 31 4.39 -11.69 -22.89
N PRO A 32 5.72 -11.48 -22.97
CA PRO A 32 6.44 -10.77 -21.90
C PRO A 32 5.63 -9.55 -21.48
N GLN A 33 5.36 -9.43 -20.17
CA GLN A 33 4.56 -8.35 -19.57
C GLN A 33 4.84 -7.07 -20.36
N PRO A 34 3.88 -6.57 -21.16
CA PRO A 34 4.14 -5.37 -21.95
C PRO A 34 4.60 -4.30 -20.97
N THR A 35 5.53 -3.43 -21.36
CA THR A 35 5.92 -2.28 -20.52
C THR A 35 4.64 -1.60 -20.06
N MET A 36 4.28 -1.83 -18.80
CA MET A 36 2.93 -1.56 -18.33
C MET A 36 2.69 -0.07 -18.49
N ALA A 37 1.55 0.28 -19.10
CA ALA A 37 1.04 1.63 -19.05
C ALA A 37 0.59 1.89 -17.61
N SER A 38 1.57 2.12 -16.72
CA SER A 38 1.36 2.24 -15.29
C SER A 38 1.27 3.70 -14.88
N VAL A 39 0.46 3.94 -13.85
CA VAL A 39 0.47 5.21 -13.14
C VAL A 39 1.75 5.26 -12.31
N THR A 40 2.61 6.24 -12.57
CA THR A 40 3.89 6.43 -11.87
C THR A 40 3.85 7.59 -10.88
N GLY A 41 2.73 8.28 -10.78
CA GLY A 41 2.55 9.42 -9.88
C GLY A 41 1.07 9.75 -9.71
N ILE A 42 0.69 10.11 -8.49
CA ILE A 42 -0.66 10.50 -8.11
C ILE A 42 -0.63 11.97 -7.72
N LEU A 43 -1.51 12.75 -8.34
CA LEU A 43 -1.76 14.14 -7.99
C LEU A 43 -3.07 14.20 -7.23
N SER A 44 -3.15 15.00 -6.18
CA SER A 44 -4.39 15.17 -5.42
C SER A 44 -4.84 16.61 -5.45
N GLU A 45 -6.15 16.78 -5.55
CA GLU A 45 -6.80 18.05 -5.37
C GLU A 45 -6.66 18.57 -3.94
N GLY A 46 -6.27 19.83 -3.77
CA GLY A 46 -6.23 20.52 -2.47
C GLY A 46 -7.34 21.56 -2.30
N MET A 47 -7.69 22.26 -3.38
CA MET A 47 -8.84 23.15 -3.51
C MET A 47 -9.64 22.74 -4.74
N ASP A 48 -10.95 22.98 -4.70
CA ASP A 48 -11.88 22.74 -5.80
C ASP A 48 -11.33 23.17 -7.18
N ALA A 49 -11.36 22.24 -8.13
CA ALA A 49 -10.95 22.45 -9.51
C ALA A 49 -11.95 23.36 -10.20
N SER A 50 -11.44 24.27 -11.05
CA SER A 50 -12.33 25.18 -11.77
C SER A 50 -13.21 24.38 -12.74
N ALA A 51 -14.48 24.75 -12.84
CA ALA A 51 -15.43 24.25 -13.85
C ALA A 51 -15.17 24.78 -15.28
N ASP A 52 -13.93 25.21 -15.56
CA ASP A 52 -13.53 25.75 -16.85
C ASP A 52 -12.01 25.68 -17.09
N THR A 53 -11.58 26.17 -18.26
CA THR A 53 -10.18 26.17 -18.69
C THR A 53 -9.21 27.02 -17.83
N ALA A 54 -9.72 27.79 -16.85
CA ALA A 54 -8.89 28.54 -15.90
C ALA A 54 -8.33 27.68 -14.76
N THR A 55 -8.67 26.38 -14.72
CA THR A 55 -8.11 25.40 -13.79
C THR A 55 -6.58 25.47 -13.69
N THR A 56 -6.07 25.35 -12.48
CA THR A 56 -4.62 25.25 -12.21
C THR A 56 -4.11 23.82 -12.22
N TYR A 57 -5.02 22.84 -12.15
CA TYR A 57 -4.66 21.42 -12.12
C TYR A 57 -4.21 20.92 -13.49
N ARG A 58 -3.18 20.09 -13.46
CA ARG A 58 -2.52 19.53 -14.64
C ARG A 58 -2.30 18.06 -14.42
N ILE A 59 -2.51 17.26 -15.46
CA ILE A 59 -2.17 15.84 -15.48
C ILE A 59 -1.30 15.54 -16.70
N ASN A 60 -0.30 14.70 -16.50
CA ASN A 60 0.55 14.19 -17.57
C ASN A 60 0.19 12.73 -17.88
N VAL A 61 0.52 12.29 -19.09
CA VAL A 61 0.44 10.87 -19.45
C VAL A 61 1.34 10.06 -18.50
N GLY A 62 0.81 8.97 -17.96
CA GLY A 62 1.44 8.13 -16.93
C GLY A 62 1.09 8.54 -15.50
N ASN A 63 0.18 9.50 -15.29
CA ASN A 63 -0.24 9.91 -13.94
C ASN A 63 -1.73 9.64 -13.70
N ALA A 64 -2.09 9.61 -12.42
CA ALA A 64 -3.45 9.71 -11.94
C ALA A 64 -3.67 11.04 -11.19
N PHE A 65 -4.92 11.45 -11.10
CA PHE A 65 -5.40 12.61 -10.37
C PHE A 65 -6.58 12.18 -9.49
N HIS A 66 -6.50 12.43 -8.19
CA HIS A 66 -7.58 12.21 -7.23
C HIS A 66 -8.26 13.54 -6.93
N GLY A 67 -9.56 13.62 -7.19
CA GLY A 67 -10.38 14.79 -6.93
C GLY A 67 -11.65 14.45 -6.15
N ASN A 68 -12.42 15.46 -5.78
CA ASN A 68 -13.71 15.31 -5.12
C ASN A 68 -14.69 16.36 -5.64
N ALA A 69 -15.66 15.90 -6.42
CA ALA A 69 -16.68 16.77 -7.01
C ALA A 69 -17.96 16.73 -6.17
N ALA A 70 -18.51 17.90 -5.82
CA ALA A 70 -19.82 17.95 -5.18
C ALA A 70 -20.94 17.54 -6.16
N ASN A 71 -22.15 17.30 -5.65
CA ASN A 71 -23.28 16.90 -6.51
C ASN A 71 -23.62 17.99 -7.54
N GLY A 72 -23.45 17.67 -8.83
CA GLY A 72 -23.67 18.58 -9.96
C GLY A 72 -22.50 19.51 -10.24
N ASP A 73 -21.37 19.30 -9.57
CA ASP A 73 -20.10 19.95 -9.81
C ASP A 73 -19.36 19.32 -11.01
N VAL A 74 -18.45 20.09 -11.60
CA VAL A 74 -17.62 19.65 -12.72
C VAL A 74 -16.20 20.18 -12.57
N ASP A 75 -15.23 19.29 -12.71
CA ASP A 75 -13.82 19.61 -12.50
C ASP A 75 -13.06 19.59 -13.82
N TYR A 76 -12.37 20.67 -14.15
CA TYR A 76 -11.48 20.70 -15.31
C TYR A 76 -10.04 20.40 -14.89
N ILE A 77 -9.41 19.46 -15.58
CA ILE A 77 -7.99 19.11 -15.45
C ILE A 77 -7.32 19.34 -16.79
N ARG A 78 -6.24 20.15 -16.82
CA ARG A 78 -5.49 20.41 -18.05
C ARG A 78 -4.56 19.24 -18.37
N LEU A 79 -4.74 18.62 -19.53
CA LEU A 79 -3.89 17.56 -20.05
C LEU A 79 -2.91 18.10 -21.10
N GLU A 80 -1.63 17.76 -20.97
CA GLU A 80 -0.62 18.04 -22.00
C GLU A 80 -0.15 16.75 -22.66
N ILE A 81 -0.38 16.66 -23.97
CA ILE A 81 0.08 15.55 -24.80
C ILE A 81 1.40 15.97 -25.45
N ALA A 82 2.49 15.34 -25.01
CA ALA A 82 3.83 15.65 -25.51
C ALA A 82 4.07 15.12 -26.93
N GLU A 83 3.50 13.95 -27.26
CA GLU A 83 3.73 13.25 -28.53
C GLU A 83 2.40 12.81 -29.17
N THR A 84 2.35 12.70 -30.50
CA THR A 84 1.13 12.19 -31.15
C THR A 84 1.06 10.68 -30.97
N GLY A 85 -0.08 10.17 -30.51
CA GLY A 85 -0.18 8.77 -30.12
C GLY A 85 -1.60 8.30 -29.82
N VAL A 86 -1.68 7.10 -29.27
CA VAL A 86 -2.91 6.46 -28.82
C VAL A 86 -2.90 6.44 -27.30
N TYR A 87 -3.99 6.93 -26.69
CA TYR A 87 -4.11 7.13 -25.25
C TYR A 87 -5.42 6.56 -24.74
N THR A 88 -5.42 6.22 -23.45
CA THR A 88 -6.64 5.92 -22.69
C THR A 88 -6.78 6.95 -21.57
N ILE A 89 -7.98 7.48 -21.42
CA ILE A 89 -8.37 8.32 -20.28
C ILE A 89 -9.45 7.57 -19.51
N SER A 90 -9.27 7.37 -18.22
CA SER A 90 -10.19 6.60 -17.36
C SER A 90 -10.64 7.44 -16.19
N LEU A 91 -11.92 7.38 -15.84
CA LEU A 91 -12.52 8.09 -14.71
C LEU A 91 -13.38 7.12 -13.90
N SER A 92 -12.95 6.89 -12.65
CA SER A 92 -13.62 6.00 -11.71
C SER A 92 -13.98 6.72 -10.43
N GLY A 93 -15.10 6.38 -9.82
CA GLY A 93 -15.36 6.76 -8.42
C GLY A 93 -14.33 6.13 -7.49
N LEU A 94 -13.86 6.87 -6.48
CA LEU A 94 -12.92 6.39 -5.46
C LEU A 94 -13.58 6.14 -4.12
N GLY A 95 -13.20 5.04 -3.49
CA GLY A 95 -13.72 4.64 -2.19
C GLY A 95 -15.00 3.79 -2.30
N ALA A 96 -15.50 3.39 -1.15
CA ALA A 96 -16.69 2.56 -1.03
C ALA A 96 -17.96 3.40 -0.85
N LEU A 97 -19.08 2.86 -1.35
CA LEU A 97 -20.45 3.26 -1.00
C LEU A 97 -20.65 4.78 -1.06
N GLU A 98 -20.97 5.44 0.06
CA GLU A 98 -21.36 6.85 0.11
C GLU A 98 -20.21 7.87 -0.13
N GLN A 99 -18.98 7.42 -0.37
CA GLN A 99 -17.80 8.29 -0.49
C GLN A 99 -17.42 8.61 -1.94
N ARG A 100 -17.86 7.80 -2.90
CA ARG A 100 -17.37 7.82 -4.28
C ARG A 100 -18.25 8.66 -5.20
N LEU A 101 -17.65 9.14 -6.28
CA LEU A 101 -18.38 9.68 -7.43
C LEU A 101 -19.14 8.55 -8.11
N ASP A 102 -20.46 8.56 -7.96
CA ASP A 102 -21.34 7.58 -8.60
C ASP A 102 -21.64 7.96 -10.06
N ASN A 103 -21.65 6.95 -10.93
CA ASN A 103 -21.91 7.07 -12.38
C ASN A 103 -21.07 8.19 -13.05
N PRO A 104 -19.72 8.06 -13.07
CA PRO A 104 -18.84 9.08 -13.62
C PRO A 104 -19.14 9.46 -15.07
N ASN A 105 -18.90 10.72 -15.41
CA ASN A 105 -19.05 11.27 -16.74
C ASN A 105 -17.78 12.01 -17.13
N LEU A 106 -17.13 11.49 -18.16
CA LEU A 106 -15.84 11.93 -18.67
C LEU A 106 -16.05 12.68 -19.98
N ARG A 107 -15.57 13.92 -20.05
CA ARG A 107 -15.63 14.74 -21.28
C ARG A 107 -14.26 15.30 -21.62
N LEU A 108 -13.92 15.26 -22.90
CA LEU A 108 -12.63 15.76 -23.40
C LEU A 108 -12.86 16.94 -24.33
N PHE A 109 -12.09 18.00 -24.13
CA PHE A 109 -12.14 19.22 -24.93
C PHE A 109 -10.79 19.54 -25.56
N ASP A 110 -10.84 20.18 -26.73
CA ASP A 110 -9.66 20.77 -27.36
C ASP A 110 -9.20 22.05 -26.61
N GLN A 111 -8.04 22.59 -26.99
CA GLN A 111 -7.49 23.82 -26.42
C GLN A 111 -8.40 25.07 -26.55
N ASN A 112 -9.41 25.04 -27.44
CA ASN A 112 -10.35 26.13 -27.67
C ASN A 112 -11.67 25.93 -26.89
N GLY A 113 -11.79 24.84 -26.11
CA GLY A 113 -13.00 24.48 -25.37
C GLY A 113 -14.07 23.79 -26.22
N ASN A 114 -13.73 23.27 -27.41
CA ASN A 114 -14.67 22.46 -28.19
C ASN A 114 -14.66 21.01 -27.70
N LEU A 115 -15.83 20.44 -27.47
CA LEU A 115 -15.97 19.03 -27.09
C LEU A 115 -15.47 18.11 -28.21
N ILE A 116 -14.57 17.21 -27.86
CA ILE A 116 -14.03 16.14 -28.71
C ILE A 116 -14.85 14.87 -28.51
N GLN A 117 -15.01 14.43 -27.26
CA GLN A 117 -15.65 13.17 -26.90
C GLN A 117 -16.27 13.24 -25.49
N GLU A 118 -17.32 12.45 -25.27
CA GLU A 118 -17.98 12.22 -23.99
C GLU A 118 -18.15 10.72 -23.80
N ASP A 119 -17.88 10.22 -22.61
CA ASP A 119 -18.05 8.82 -22.20
C ASP A 119 -18.59 8.74 -20.77
N LYS A 120 -19.39 7.71 -20.48
CA LYS A 120 -20.08 7.55 -19.18
C LYS A 120 -20.01 6.13 -18.63
N ASP A 121 -19.90 5.13 -19.50
CA ASP A 121 -20.14 3.74 -19.13
C ASP A 121 -19.33 2.74 -19.98
N SER A 122 -18.23 3.19 -20.61
CA SER A 122 -17.35 2.29 -21.37
C SER A 122 -16.20 1.70 -20.53
N GLY A 123 -16.03 2.16 -19.29
CA GLY A 123 -15.12 1.54 -18.31
C GLY A 123 -15.77 0.35 -17.60
N PRO A 124 -15.09 -0.27 -16.63
CA PRO A 124 -15.70 -1.33 -15.81
C PRO A 124 -16.98 -0.87 -15.11
N GLY A 125 -18.05 -1.64 -15.21
CA GLY A 125 -19.36 -1.39 -14.60
C GLY A 125 -19.98 -0.08 -15.08
N LEU A 126 -20.00 0.92 -14.20
CA LEU A 126 -20.53 2.26 -14.47
C LEU A 126 -19.44 3.34 -14.62
N ASP A 127 -18.16 2.97 -14.60
CA ASP A 127 -17.08 3.93 -14.76
C ASP A 127 -16.93 4.38 -16.22
N ALA A 128 -16.34 5.56 -16.43
CA ALA A 128 -16.17 6.15 -17.76
C ALA A 128 -14.74 5.92 -18.29
N MET A 129 -14.60 5.53 -19.56
CA MET A 129 -13.31 5.29 -20.19
C MET A 129 -13.29 5.61 -21.68
N MET A 130 -12.37 6.47 -22.10
CA MET A 130 -12.06 6.74 -23.50
C MET A 130 -10.84 5.94 -23.94
N ALA A 131 -11.06 4.68 -24.33
CA ALA A 131 -10.00 3.76 -24.77
C ALA A 131 -9.52 4.04 -26.21
N GLY A 132 -8.21 3.94 -26.45
CA GLY A 132 -7.66 3.95 -27.81
C GLY A 132 -7.80 5.29 -28.55
N LEU A 133 -7.84 6.40 -27.82
CA LEU A 133 -8.02 7.74 -28.34
C LEU A 133 -6.78 8.25 -29.08
N SER A 134 -6.93 8.59 -30.36
CA SER A 134 -5.83 9.16 -31.17
C SER A 134 -5.72 10.67 -30.93
N LEU A 135 -4.69 11.11 -30.21
CA LEU A 135 -4.44 12.51 -29.90
C LEU A 135 -3.15 13.00 -30.54
N ASN A 136 -3.16 14.25 -31.00
CA ASN A 136 -1.96 14.93 -31.48
C ASN A 136 -1.25 15.60 -30.31
N ALA A 137 0.04 15.91 -30.49
CA ALA A 137 0.76 16.74 -29.53
C ALA A 137 0.05 18.09 -29.36
N GLY A 138 -0.23 18.48 -28.12
CA GLY A 138 -1.03 19.66 -27.82
C GLY A 138 -1.66 19.68 -26.43
N VAL A 139 -2.48 20.71 -26.19
CA VAL A 139 -3.17 20.93 -24.93
C VAL A 139 -4.63 20.52 -25.07
N TYR A 140 -5.12 19.82 -24.05
CA TYR A 140 -6.49 19.36 -23.93
C TYR A 140 -7.00 19.66 -22.52
N TYR A 141 -8.32 19.58 -22.34
CA TYR A 141 -8.96 19.69 -21.04
C TYR A 141 -9.89 18.50 -20.82
N ILE A 142 -9.74 17.85 -19.67
CA ILE A 142 -10.60 16.77 -19.22
C ILE A 142 -11.58 17.37 -18.23
N GLU A 143 -12.87 17.10 -18.40
CA GLU A 143 -13.93 17.38 -17.43
C GLU A 143 -14.30 16.07 -16.74
N ALA A 144 -14.20 16.05 -15.41
CA ALA A 144 -14.67 14.99 -14.53
C ALA A 144 -15.92 15.45 -13.80
N SER A 145 -16.98 14.63 -13.81
CA SER A 145 -18.27 14.97 -13.18
C SER A 145 -19.09 13.71 -12.92
N GLY A 146 -20.13 13.79 -12.10
CA GLY A 146 -21.09 12.69 -11.92
C GLY A 146 -22.35 12.86 -12.78
N ASP A 147 -22.80 11.80 -13.47
CA ASP A 147 -24.06 11.81 -14.21
C ASP A 147 -25.25 11.40 -13.34
N ARG A 148 -26.19 12.32 -13.19
CA ARG A 148 -27.43 12.16 -12.39
C ARG A 148 -28.56 11.46 -13.13
N SER A 149 -28.28 10.86 -14.29
CA SER A 149 -29.27 10.11 -15.07
C SER A 149 -29.73 8.82 -14.38
N LEU A 150 -28.85 8.20 -13.57
CA LEU A 150 -29.09 6.93 -12.88
C LEU A 150 -29.13 7.04 -11.34
N VAL A 151 -28.56 8.10 -10.77
CA VAL A 151 -28.46 8.32 -9.32
C VAL A 151 -28.90 9.74 -8.93
N THR A 152 -29.43 9.90 -7.71
CA THR A 152 -29.92 11.21 -7.22
C THR A 152 -28.81 12.10 -6.67
N ASP A 153 -27.76 11.47 -6.15
CA ASP A 153 -26.51 12.12 -5.77
C ASP A 153 -25.40 11.45 -6.56
N ALA A 154 -24.67 12.24 -7.33
CA ALA A 154 -23.55 11.78 -8.15
C ALA A 154 -22.26 12.47 -7.74
N GLY A 155 -22.21 13.10 -6.55
CA GLY A 155 -20.99 13.70 -6.02
C GLY A 155 -20.15 12.69 -5.24
N GLY A 156 -18.86 12.97 -5.10
CA GLY A 156 -17.93 12.17 -4.31
C GLY A 156 -16.51 12.18 -4.86
N ALA A 157 -15.63 11.39 -4.24
CA ALA A 157 -14.24 11.25 -4.65
C ALA A 157 -14.13 10.47 -5.98
N TYR A 158 -13.19 10.87 -6.84
CA TYR A 158 -12.90 10.20 -8.10
C TYR A 158 -11.41 10.15 -8.40
N GLY A 159 -11.05 9.20 -9.26
CA GLY A 159 -9.72 8.97 -9.78
C GLY A 159 -9.78 9.11 -11.28
N LEU A 160 -8.95 10.00 -11.82
CA LEU A 160 -8.77 10.23 -13.24
C LEU A 160 -7.36 9.76 -13.63
N SER A 161 -7.23 8.93 -14.65
CA SER A 161 -5.92 8.52 -15.16
C SER A 161 -5.77 8.75 -16.65
N VAL A 162 -4.54 9.01 -17.09
CA VAL A 162 -4.21 9.14 -18.51
C VAL A 162 -2.97 8.30 -18.79
N VAL A 163 -3.07 7.32 -19.67
CA VAL A 163 -1.94 6.48 -20.06
C VAL A 163 -1.87 6.28 -21.57
N ALA A 164 -0.69 5.93 -22.08
CA ALA A 164 -0.53 5.54 -23.48
C ALA A 164 -1.04 4.11 -23.69
N GLY A 165 -1.68 3.84 -24.83
CA GLY A 165 -2.17 2.51 -25.19
C GLY A 165 -3.69 2.43 -25.30
N GLN A 166 -4.21 1.20 -25.20
CA GLN A 166 -5.63 0.87 -25.44
C GLN A 166 -6.40 0.43 -24.18
N LYS A 167 -5.72 0.15 -23.08
CA LYS A 167 -6.33 -0.23 -21.79
C LYS A 167 -6.19 0.91 -20.79
N GLY A 168 -7.06 0.96 -19.78
CA GLY A 168 -6.97 1.93 -18.69
C GLY A 168 -5.74 1.65 -17.83
N GLY A 169 -5.12 2.69 -17.28
CA GLY A 169 -4.03 2.54 -16.31
C GLY A 169 -4.49 3.02 -14.95
N TYR A 170 -4.58 2.15 -13.96
CA TYR A 170 -5.18 2.47 -12.66
C TYR A 170 -4.11 2.48 -11.57
N ASP A 171 -4.13 3.48 -10.71
CA ASP A 171 -3.44 3.39 -9.42
C ASP A 171 -4.17 2.42 -8.46
N LEU A 172 -3.57 2.14 -7.30
CA LEU A 172 -4.12 1.17 -6.36
C LEU A 172 -5.51 1.56 -5.84
N ALA A 173 -5.80 2.85 -5.64
CA ALA A 173 -7.11 3.30 -5.16
C ALA A 173 -8.18 3.10 -6.23
N MET A 174 -7.86 3.40 -7.50
CA MET A 174 -8.74 3.12 -8.64
C MET A 174 -8.96 1.61 -8.79
N GLN A 175 -7.92 0.79 -8.66
CA GLN A 175 -8.04 -0.68 -8.74
C GLN A 175 -8.95 -1.24 -7.64
N ALA A 176 -8.76 -0.82 -6.39
CA ALA A 176 -9.63 -1.23 -5.29
C ALA A 176 -11.08 -0.78 -5.50
N SER A 177 -11.28 0.46 -5.94
CA SER A 177 -12.62 1.04 -6.16
C SER A 177 -13.35 0.39 -7.33
N ASN A 178 -12.60 -0.12 -8.31
CA ASN A 178 -13.11 -0.93 -9.41
C ASN A 178 -13.65 -2.29 -8.92
N LEU A 179 -12.99 -2.93 -7.95
CA LEU A 179 -13.50 -4.17 -7.35
C LEU A 179 -14.82 -3.96 -6.61
N ILE A 180 -15.04 -2.80 -6.00
CA ILE A 180 -16.27 -2.48 -5.25
C ILE A 180 -17.21 -1.54 -6.01
N ARG A 181 -17.09 -1.51 -7.33
CA ARG A 181 -17.94 -0.67 -8.18
C ARG A 181 -19.40 -1.09 -8.11
N PRO A 182 -20.32 -0.13 -8.23
CA PRO A 182 -21.72 -0.47 -8.42
C PRO A 182 -21.97 -1.03 -9.83
N ASP A 183 -22.82 -2.04 -9.92
CA ASP A 183 -23.25 -2.63 -11.19
C ASP A 183 -24.71 -2.29 -11.52
N MET A 184 -25.04 -2.32 -12.81
CA MET A 184 -26.40 -2.10 -13.32
C MET A 184 -27.12 -3.41 -13.61
N ILE A 185 -28.15 -3.73 -12.82
CA ILE A 185 -28.95 -4.94 -12.98
C ILE A 185 -30.44 -4.59 -13.01
N ASP A 186 -31.15 -5.07 -14.02
CA ASP A 186 -32.58 -4.79 -14.24
C ASP A 186 -32.94 -3.29 -14.15
N GLY A 187 -32.01 -2.43 -14.58
CA GLY A 187 -32.18 -0.97 -14.54
C GLY A 187 -31.97 -0.32 -13.16
N LYS A 188 -31.36 -1.03 -12.21
CA LYS A 188 -31.00 -0.52 -10.88
C LYS A 188 -29.49 -0.57 -10.65
N VAL A 189 -28.98 0.45 -9.96
CA VAL A 189 -27.62 0.50 -9.43
C VAL A 189 -27.59 -0.31 -8.13
N LEU A 190 -26.71 -1.31 -8.06
CA LEU A 190 -26.56 -2.19 -6.89
C LEU A 190 -25.12 -2.15 -6.38
N TYR A 191 -24.98 -2.17 -5.05
CA TYR A 191 -23.70 -2.18 -4.35
C TYR A 191 -23.57 -3.49 -3.58
N GLY A 192 -22.44 -4.19 -3.75
CA GLY A 192 -22.13 -5.40 -3.00
C GLY A 192 -21.52 -5.07 -1.64
N ALA A 193 -22.30 -5.07 -0.56
CA ALA A 193 -21.78 -4.93 0.80
C ALA A 193 -22.70 -5.53 1.87
N TRP A 194 -22.11 -6.01 2.97
CA TRP A 194 -22.85 -6.43 4.17
C TRP A 194 -23.20 -5.27 5.12
N THR A 195 -22.70 -4.08 4.84
CA THR A 195 -22.90 -2.87 5.65
C THR A 195 -23.43 -1.74 4.80
N ALA A 196 -24.17 -0.81 5.43
CA ALA A 196 -24.74 0.34 4.75
C ALA A 196 -23.79 1.55 4.68
N LYS A 197 -22.59 1.43 5.26
CA LYS A 197 -21.61 2.51 5.36
C LYS A 197 -20.21 1.97 5.18
N ALA A 198 -19.41 2.67 4.38
CA ALA A 198 -18.01 2.37 4.17
C ALA A 198 -17.25 2.25 5.50
N GLY A 199 -16.28 1.33 5.55
CA GLY A 199 -15.39 1.13 6.69
C GLY A 199 -16.05 0.58 7.96
N THR A 200 -17.29 0.07 7.88
CA THR A 200 -18.02 -0.41 9.06
C THR A 200 -17.74 -1.90 9.29
N PRO A 201 -17.24 -2.32 10.47
CA PRO A 201 -17.04 -3.73 10.79
C PRO A 201 -18.33 -4.54 10.73
N VAL A 202 -18.21 -5.83 10.37
CA VAL A 202 -19.35 -6.75 10.24
C VAL A 202 -19.06 -8.11 10.89
N ILE A 203 -20.11 -8.74 11.43
CA ILE A 203 -20.05 -10.11 11.95
C ILE A 203 -20.98 -10.97 11.10
N LEU A 204 -20.43 -12.02 10.48
CA LEU A 204 -21.15 -12.95 9.63
C LEU A 204 -21.07 -14.36 10.21
N THR A 205 -22.16 -15.11 10.15
CA THR A 205 -22.12 -16.55 10.45
C THR A 205 -21.87 -17.33 9.16
N TRP A 206 -21.18 -18.46 9.25
CA TRP A 206 -20.98 -19.33 8.08
C TRP A 206 -21.16 -20.81 8.43
N ALA A 207 -21.52 -21.63 7.44
CA ALA A 207 -21.59 -23.08 7.59
C ALA A 207 -21.32 -23.81 6.27
N ALA A 208 -20.91 -25.08 6.38
CA ALA A 208 -20.98 -26.01 5.26
C ALA A 208 -22.41 -26.51 5.12
N ARG A 209 -22.97 -26.36 3.91
CA ARG A 209 -24.37 -26.62 3.62
C ARG A 209 -24.75 -28.09 3.85
N GLU A 210 -25.93 -28.31 4.44
CA GLU A 210 -26.48 -29.65 4.73
C GLU A 210 -27.35 -30.17 3.59
N THR A 211 -28.17 -29.29 2.98
CA THR A 211 -29.12 -29.66 1.93
C THR A 211 -28.72 -29.13 0.56
N PRO A 212 -29.26 -29.65 -0.56
CA PRO A 212 -29.11 -29.00 -1.87
C PRO A 212 -29.64 -27.57 -1.83
N GLY A 213 -29.15 -26.72 -2.76
CA GLY A 213 -29.58 -25.32 -2.85
C GLY A 213 -31.08 -25.10 -3.10
N THR A 214 -31.49 -23.85 -3.26
CA THR A 214 -32.87 -23.45 -3.58
C THR A 214 -33.07 -23.23 -5.09
N GLU A 215 -34.29 -22.91 -5.54
CA GLU A 215 -34.58 -22.67 -6.99
C GLU A 215 -33.68 -21.58 -7.62
N GLY A 216 -33.08 -20.69 -6.82
CA GLY A 216 -32.10 -19.68 -7.25
C GLY A 216 -30.67 -20.22 -7.45
N GLU A 217 -30.41 -21.49 -7.16
CA GLU A 217 -29.09 -22.13 -7.23
C GLU A 217 -29.17 -23.35 -8.17
N ALA A 218 -29.76 -23.14 -9.35
CA ALA A 218 -30.29 -24.19 -10.23
C ALA A 218 -29.27 -25.29 -10.61
N PHE A 219 -27.98 -24.96 -10.71
CA PHE A 219 -26.90 -25.91 -11.01
C PHE A 219 -26.65 -26.92 -9.88
N ALA A 220 -26.81 -26.51 -8.63
CA ALA A 220 -26.52 -27.32 -7.46
C ALA A 220 -27.64 -28.30 -7.09
N LEU A 221 -28.86 -28.08 -7.58
CA LEU A 221 -30.07 -28.83 -7.17
C LEU A 221 -30.01 -30.35 -7.42
N SER A 222 -29.30 -30.81 -8.46
CA SER A 222 -29.31 -32.22 -8.87
C SER A 222 -27.97 -32.96 -8.71
N THR A 223 -26.89 -32.23 -8.41
CA THR A 223 -25.52 -32.76 -8.35
C THR A 223 -24.80 -32.40 -7.04
N PHE A 224 -25.56 -31.89 -6.06
CA PHE A 224 -25.07 -31.49 -4.75
C PHE A 224 -24.23 -32.56 -4.07
N THR A 225 -23.11 -32.13 -3.50
CA THR A 225 -22.31 -32.91 -2.55
C THR A 225 -21.93 -31.99 -1.39
N PRO A 226 -22.14 -32.40 -0.13
CA PRO A 226 -21.62 -31.62 1.00
C PRO A 226 -20.10 -31.54 0.97
N LEU A 227 -19.55 -30.44 1.48
CA LEU A 227 -18.11 -30.32 1.66
C LEU A 227 -17.59 -31.38 2.64
N ASN A 228 -16.39 -31.89 2.36
CA ASN A 228 -15.68 -32.77 3.27
C ASN A 228 -14.89 -31.97 4.33
N GLY A 229 -14.34 -32.65 5.33
CA GLY A 229 -13.62 -31.99 6.42
C GLY A 229 -12.39 -31.19 5.99
N GLU A 230 -11.69 -31.59 4.94
CA GLU A 230 -10.52 -30.86 4.42
C GLU A 230 -10.95 -29.54 3.77
N GLN A 231 -12.01 -29.58 2.97
CA GLN A 231 -12.58 -28.39 2.32
C GLN A 231 -13.12 -27.40 3.36
N ILE A 232 -13.83 -27.90 4.39
CA ILE A 232 -14.31 -27.08 5.51
C ILE A 232 -13.14 -26.41 6.24
N ALA A 233 -12.05 -27.16 6.50
CA ALA A 233 -10.86 -26.60 7.14
C ALA A 233 -10.20 -25.49 6.30
N LYS A 234 -10.25 -25.59 4.97
CA LYS A 234 -9.71 -24.55 4.07
C LYS A 234 -10.58 -23.30 4.02
N VAL A 235 -11.90 -23.45 4.00
CA VAL A 235 -12.83 -22.31 4.17
C VAL A 235 -12.57 -21.62 5.51
N GLN A 236 -12.46 -22.38 6.60
CA GLN A 236 -12.15 -21.83 7.92
C GLN A 236 -10.80 -21.07 7.92
N GLN A 237 -9.77 -21.63 7.28
CA GLN A 237 -8.46 -20.99 7.15
C GLN A 237 -8.56 -19.65 6.40
N ILE A 238 -9.30 -19.61 5.28
CA ILE A 238 -9.45 -18.40 4.47
C ILE A 238 -10.24 -17.33 5.22
N LEU A 239 -11.36 -17.68 5.85
CA LEU A 239 -12.16 -16.73 6.62
C LEU A 239 -11.40 -16.18 7.83
N ALA A 240 -10.59 -17.01 8.49
CA ALA A 240 -9.70 -16.58 9.56
C ALA A 240 -8.64 -15.60 9.04
N MET A 241 -7.96 -15.94 7.95
CA MET A 241 -7.03 -15.03 7.26
C MET A 241 -7.71 -13.72 6.91
N THR A 242 -8.89 -13.72 6.27
CA THR A 242 -9.62 -12.49 5.93
C THR A 242 -9.89 -11.61 7.14
N SER A 243 -10.25 -12.21 8.29
CA SER A 243 -10.46 -11.47 9.54
C SER A 243 -9.17 -10.80 10.06
N GLU A 244 -7.99 -11.25 9.64
CA GLU A 244 -6.72 -10.58 9.97
C GLU A 244 -6.57 -9.25 9.24
N TYR A 245 -7.05 -9.13 8.00
CA TYR A 245 -6.89 -7.93 7.16
C TYR A 245 -7.96 -6.87 7.43
N VAL A 246 -9.19 -7.32 7.69
CA VAL A 246 -10.38 -6.45 7.65
C VAL A 246 -11.29 -6.61 8.87
N GLY A 247 -12.12 -5.61 9.11
CA GLY A 247 -13.13 -5.58 10.18
C GLY A 247 -14.30 -6.56 9.99
N ALA A 248 -14.12 -7.64 9.25
CA ALA A 248 -15.11 -8.71 9.10
C ALA A 248 -14.74 -9.88 10.04
N THR A 249 -15.69 -10.37 10.83
CA THR A 249 -15.50 -11.54 11.71
C THR A 249 -16.46 -12.66 11.30
N PHE A 250 -15.94 -13.88 11.17
CA PHE A 250 -16.72 -15.04 10.74
C PHE A 250 -16.90 -16.06 11.86
N THR A 251 -18.15 -16.38 12.20
CA THR A 251 -18.49 -17.37 13.23
C THR A 251 -19.08 -18.63 12.60
N GLN A 252 -18.39 -19.77 12.74
CA GLN A 252 -18.89 -21.03 12.19
C GLN A 252 -20.10 -21.54 12.98
N VAL A 253 -21.19 -21.86 12.30
CA VAL A 253 -22.36 -22.55 12.85
C VAL A 253 -22.14 -24.06 12.72
N ASN A 254 -22.40 -24.79 13.80
CA ASN A 254 -22.14 -26.23 13.92
C ASN A 254 -20.71 -26.65 13.48
N PRO A 255 -19.64 -26.25 14.20
CA PRO A 255 -18.25 -26.51 13.78
C PRO A 255 -17.87 -27.99 13.58
N THR A 256 -18.67 -28.92 14.09
CA THR A 256 -18.47 -30.37 13.97
C THR A 256 -19.29 -31.02 12.87
N GLY A 257 -20.06 -30.26 12.09
CA GLY A 257 -20.98 -30.81 11.11
C GLY A 257 -21.46 -29.79 10.07
N LEU A 258 -22.58 -30.12 9.43
CA LEU A 258 -23.22 -29.29 8.40
C LEU A 258 -24.34 -28.45 9.02
N SER A 259 -24.70 -27.35 8.38
CA SER A 259 -25.86 -26.54 8.77
C SER A 259 -26.32 -25.65 7.61
N ASP A 260 -27.63 -25.44 7.51
CA ASP A 260 -28.23 -24.42 6.64
C ASP A 260 -28.64 -23.15 7.43
N ALA A 261 -28.19 -23.02 8.69
CA ALA A 261 -28.60 -21.95 9.61
C ALA A 261 -27.51 -20.87 9.78
N ALA A 262 -26.91 -20.43 8.68
CA ALA A 262 -25.85 -19.42 8.67
C ALA A 262 -26.07 -18.38 7.55
N THR A 263 -25.42 -17.24 7.66
CA THR A 263 -25.47 -16.16 6.66
C THR A 263 -24.74 -16.52 5.37
N LEU A 264 -23.55 -17.13 5.48
CA LEU A 264 -22.79 -17.62 4.34
C LEU A 264 -22.84 -19.15 4.30
N LEU A 265 -23.40 -19.75 3.26
CA LEU A 265 -23.41 -21.20 3.08
C LEU A 265 -22.44 -21.61 1.98
N PHE A 266 -21.56 -22.53 2.34
CA PHE A 266 -20.61 -23.14 1.41
C PHE A 266 -21.17 -24.49 0.95
N GLY A 267 -21.33 -24.66 -0.35
CA GLY A 267 -21.79 -25.90 -0.98
C GLY A 267 -20.86 -26.38 -2.08
N SER A 268 -21.07 -27.60 -2.56
CA SER A 268 -20.36 -28.09 -3.75
C SER A 268 -21.28 -28.90 -4.66
N TYR A 269 -20.92 -28.97 -5.93
CA TYR A 269 -21.66 -29.68 -6.97
C TYR A 269 -20.69 -30.39 -7.93
N LYS A 270 -21.22 -31.28 -8.78
CA LYS A 270 -20.45 -32.00 -9.81
C LYS A 270 -21.07 -31.75 -11.17
N ASN A 271 -20.41 -30.98 -12.01
CA ASN A 271 -20.86 -30.72 -13.37
C ASN A 271 -19.68 -30.81 -14.36
N ASP A 272 -19.70 -31.82 -15.21
CA ASP A 272 -18.64 -32.11 -16.16
C ASP A 272 -18.78 -31.32 -17.50
N GLY A 273 -19.84 -30.51 -17.64
CA GLY A 273 -20.16 -29.79 -18.89
C GLY A 273 -20.39 -28.28 -18.76
N GLY A 274 -20.23 -27.70 -17.56
CA GLY A 274 -20.33 -26.25 -17.34
C GLY A 274 -18.97 -25.55 -17.48
N PRO A 275 -18.92 -24.28 -17.94
CA PRO A 275 -17.69 -23.49 -17.99
C PRO A 275 -17.16 -23.05 -16.61
N GLU A 276 -17.97 -23.19 -15.55
CA GLU A 276 -17.67 -22.65 -14.22
C GLU A 276 -16.89 -23.63 -13.34
N GLY A 277 -15.77 -23.16 -12.78
CA GLY A 277 -14.97 -23.83 -11.74
C GLY A 277 -15.57 -23.67 -10.34
N ALA A 278 -16.17 -22.53 -10.06
CA ALA A 278 -16.95 -22.23 -8.86
C ALA A 278 -17.83 -21.02 -9.15
N TYR A 279 -18.72 -20.66 -8.22
CA TYR A 279 -19.45 -19.39 -8.26
C TYR A 279 -19.89 -18.95 -6.87
N ALA A 280 -20.20 -17.67 -6.72
CA ALA A 280 -20.78 -17.10 -5.51
C ALA A 280 -21.90 -16.11 -5.82
N ILE A 281 -22.72 -15.86 -4.80
CA ILE A 281 -23.80 -14.88 -4.86
C ILE A 281 -23.39 -13.63 -4.07
N PHE A 282 -23.52 -12.46 -4.68
CA PHE A 282 -23.18 -11.20 -4.03
C PHE A 282 -24.08 -10.89 -2.81
N PRO A 283 -23.58 -10.10 -1.85
CA PRO A 283 -24.45 -9.49 -0.85
C PRO A 283 -25.36 -8.42 -1.49
N GLY A 284 -26.64 -8.39 -1.11
CA GLY A 284 -27.56 -7.30 -1.46
C GLY A 284 -28.35 -7.52 -2.76
N THR A 285 -28.52 -8.76 -3.20
CA THR A 285 -29.17 -9.08 -4.49
C THR A 285 -30.70 -9.08 -4.43
N GLN A 286 -31.31 -8.97 -3.24
CA GLN A 286 -32.77 -8.97 -3.07
C GLN A 286 -33.39 -7.57 -3.19
N ASN A 287 -33.91 -7.26 -4.38
CA ASN A 287 -34.95 -6.27 -4.75
C ASN A 287 -34.87 -4.80 -4.26
N ASN A 288 -33.97 -4.42 -3.36
CA ASN A 288 -33.88 -3.07 -2.78
C ASN A 288 -32.54 -2.41 -3.08
N ALA A 289 -32.56 -1.38 -3.93
CA ALA A 289 -31.37 -0.60 -4.28
C ALA A 289 -30.71 -0.01 -3.02
N GLY A 290 -29.40 -0.22 -2.86
CA GLY A 290 -28.59 0.36 -1.78
C GLY A 290 -28.81 -0.21 -0.38
N ALA A 291 -29.47 -1.37 -0.24
CA ALA A 291 -29.61 -2.05 1.05
C ALA A 291 -28.46 -3.04 1.28
N PRO A 292 -27.94 -3.16 2.52
CA PRO A 292 -26.94 -4.17 2.85
C PRO A 292 -27.48 -5.60 2.64
N GLY A 293 -26.57 -6.55 2.44
CA GLY A 293 -26.89 -7.96 2.26
C GLY A 293 -27.81 -8.55 3.33
N ASN A 294 -28.73 -9.42 2.91
CA ASN A 294 -29.70 -10.06 3.80
C ASN A 294 -29.04 -11.22 4.56
N THR A 295 -28.86 -11.05 5.87
CA THR A 295 -28.15 -12.01 6.73
C THR A 295 -29.01 -13.18 7.21
N ALA A 296 -30.29 -13.24 6.81
CA ALA A 296 -31.20 -14.32 7.18
C ALA A 296 -30.75 -15.66 6.55
N PRO A 297 -30.78 -16.79 7.28
CA PRO A 297 -30.29 -18.08 6.75
C PRO A 297 -31.05 -18.63 5.53
N GLU A 298 -32.27 -18.16 5.29
CA GLU A 298 -33.05 -18.47 4.08
C GLU A 298 -32.67 -17.63 2.85
N SER A 299 -31.85 -16.59 3.04
CA SER A 299 -31.27 -15.80 1.95
C SER A 299 -30.17 -16.59 1.26
N THR A 300 -29.97 -16.32 -0.02
CA THR A 300 -28.85 -16.87 -0.80
C THR A 300 -27.69 -15.87 -0.93
N ASP A 301 -27.84 -14.65 -0.40
CA ASP A 301 -26.77 -13.64 -0.40
C ASP A 301 -25.51 -14.24 0.26
N GLY A 302 -24.37 -14.17 -0.43
CA GLY A 302 -23.09 -14.65 0.09
C GLY A 302 -22.84 -16.16 -0.02
N ASP A 303 -23.77 -16.93 -0.58
CA ASP A 303 -23.58 -18.37 -0.74
C ASP A 303 -22.50 -18.67 -1.79
N VAL A 304 -21.66 -19.65 -1.50
CA VAL A 304 -20.48 -20.03 -2.29
C VAL A 304 -20.59 -21.49 -2.74
N TRP A 305 -20.33 -21.75 -4.01
CA TRP A 305 -20.51 -23.05 -4.65
C TRP A 305 -19.28 -23.49 -5.44
N ILE A 306 -18.73 -24.65 -5.10
CA ILE A 306 -17.52 -25.18 -5.74
C ILE A 306 -17.87 -26.33 -6.69
N ASN A 307 -17.36 -26.30 -7.93
CA ASN A 307 -17.45 -27.44 -8.84
C ASN A 307 -16.31 -28.43 -8.57
N LEU A 308 -16.66 -29.59 -8.00
CA LEU A 308 -15.68 -30.62 -7.62
C LEU A 308 -15.01 -31.28 -8.84
N THR A 309 -15.63 -31.23 -10.03
CA THR A 309 -15.01 -31.78 -11.25
C THR A 309 -13.90 -30.85 -11.76
N ALA A 310 -14.14 -29.54 -11.75
CA ALA A 310 -13.23 -28.55 -12.32
C ALA A 310 -12.04 -28.22 -11.41
N THR A 311 -12.22 -28.29 -10.10
CA THR A 311 -11.27 -27.73 -9.12
C THR A 311 -10.36 -28.75 -8.44
N GLN A 312 -10.23 -29.99 -8.93
CA GLN A 312 -9.32 -31.04 -8.38
C GLN A 312 -9.32 -31.12 -6.84
N SER A 313 -10.51 -31.07 -6.23
CA SER A 313 -10.74 -30.64 -4.84
C SER A 313 -10.44 -31.68 -3.74
N SER A 314 -9.62 -32.70 -4.03
CA SER A 314 -9.30 -33.80 -3.09
C SER A 314 -7.97 -33.63 -2.33
N ASN A 315 -7.18 -32.60 -2.66
CA ASN A 315 -5.98 -32.20 -1.93
C ASN A 315 -5.73 -30.69 -2.14
N ILE A 316 -6.27 -29.86 -1.24
CA ILE A 316 -6.24 -28.39 -1.38
C ILE A 316 -4.99 -27.84 -0.69
N THR A 317 -3.98 -27.53 -1.50
CA THR A 317 -2.74 -26.86 -1.03
C THR A 317 -2.91 -25.34 -1.06
N VAL A 318 -2.23 -24.63 -0.15
CA VAL A 318 -2.32 -23.16 -0.03
C VAL A 318 -1.78 -22.44 -1.28
N SER A 319 -0.89 -23.08 -2.03
CA SER A 319 -0.34 -22.57 -3.30
C SER A 319 -1.08 -23.13 -4.53
N GLY A 320 -2.20 -23.83 -4.32
CA GLY A 320 -2.95 -24.51 -5.36
C GLY A 320 -4.15 -23.71 -5.85
N TYR A 321 -4.51 -23.92 -7.12
CA TYR A 321 -5.62 -23.22 -7.79
C TYR A 321 -6.96 -23.28 -7.05
N THR A 322 -7.31 -24.43 -6.44
CA THR A 322 -8.55 -24.58 -5.66
C THR A 322 -8.60 -23.65 -4.45
N TYR A 323 -7.45 -23.40 -3.80
CA TYR A 323 -7.37 -22.50 -2.66
C TYR A 323 -7.56 -21.05 -3.10
N GLN A 324 -6.90 -20.66 -4.19
CA GLN A 324 -7.11 -19.36 -4.82
C GLN A 324 -8.57 -19.15 -5.27
N THR A 325 -9.19 -20.18 -5.88
CA THR A 325 -10.62 -20.15 -6.27
C THR A 325 -11.53 -19.93 -5.06
N LEU A 326 -11.25 -20.59 -3.93
CA LEU A 326 -12.00 -20.36 -2.70
C LEU A 326 -11.87 -18.92 -2.19
N ILE A 327 -10.67 -18.33 -2.25
CA ILE A 327 -10.47 -16.92 -1.89
C ILE A 327 -11.28 -16.02 -2.83
N HIS A 328 -11.21 -16.28 -4.14
CA HIS A 328 -11.94 -15.55 -5.18
C HIS A 328 -13.46 -15.55 -4.92
N GLU A 329 -14.06 -16.72 -4.71
CA GLU A 329 -15.51 -16.80 -4.46
C GLU A 329 -15.93 -16.18 -3.13
N ILE A 330 -15.07 -16.26 -2.11
CA ILE A 330 -15.28 -15.51 -0.87
C ILE A 330 -15.20 -14.00 -1.13
N GLY A 331 -14.39 -13.54 -2.07
CA GLY A 331 -14.34 -12.15 -2.52
C GLY A 331 -15.69 -11.67 -3.04
N HIS A 332 -16.29 -12.42 -3.97
CA HIS A 332 -17.65 -12.16 -4.48
C HIS A 332 -18.70 -12.17 -3.35
N ALA A 333 -18.65 -13.17 -2.46
CA ALA A 333 -19.54 -13.25 -1.28
C ALA A 333 -19.34 -12.08 -0.29
N LEU A 334 -18.20 -11.38 -0.36
CA LEU A 334 -17.91 -10.17 0.40
C LEU A 334 -18.13 -8.88 -0.40
N GLY A 335 -18.51 -8.96 -1.67
CA GLY A 335 -18.88 -7.82 -2.51
C GLY A 335 -17.80 -7.33 -3.48
N LEU A 336 -16.76 -8.13 -3.76
CA LEU A 336 -15.74 -7.79 -4.76
C LEU A 336 -16.14 -8.32 -6.14
N ASN A 337 -16.10 -7.47 -7.15
CA ASN A 337 -16.25 -7.80 -8.57
C ASN A 337 -14.92 -8.25 -9.18
N HIS A 338 -14.99 -8.85 -10.37
CA HIS A 338 -13.81 -8.94 -11.25
C HIS A 338 -13.31 -7.54 -11.63
N PRO A 339 -12.01 -7.32 -11.87
CA PRO A 339 -11.47 -6.04 -12.33
C PRO A 339 -11.98 -5.52 -13.70
N GLY A 340 -12.75 -6.31 -14.44
CA GLY A 340 -13.42 -5.87 -15.67
C GLY A 340 -14.76 -6.58 -15.85
N ASP A 341 -15.46 -6.21 -16.92
CA ASP A 341 -16.79 -6.72 -17.25
C ASP A 341 -16.70 -7.99 -18.09
N TYR A 342 -16.20 -9.05 -17.47
CA TYR A 342 -16.10 -10.40 -18.04
C TYR A 342 -16.55 -11.45 -17.02
N ASN A 343 -17.01 -12.59 -17.53
CA ASN A 343 -17.44 -13.72 -16.73
C ASN A 343 -17.21 -15.02 -17.51
N ALA A 344 -17.09 -16.15 -16.81
CA ALA A 344 -16.97 -17.45 -17.44
C ALA A 344 -18.28 -17.82 -18.17
N GLU A 345 -18.18 -18.12 -19.47
CA GLU A 345 -19.33 -18.49 -20.30
C GLU A 345 -19.06 -19.71 -21.17
N ALA A 346 -20.10 -20.50 -21.43
CA ALA A 346 -19.96 -21.78 -22.12
C ALA A 346 -19.51 -21.59 -23.57
N GLY A 347 -18.31 -22.05 -23.89
CA GLY A 347 -17.74 -21.96 -25.23
C GLY A 347 -17.20 -20.57 -25.60
N VAL A 348 -17.11 -19.66 -24.63
CA VAL A 348 -16.43 -18.38 -24.76
C VAL A 348 -15.06 -18.49 -24.09
N GLN A 349 -14.02 -18.07 -24.79
CA GLN A 349 -12.67 -17.99 -24.23
C GLN A 349 -12.42 -16.55 -23.81
N THR A 350 -12.20 -16.33 -22.51
CA THR A 350 -11.76 -15.05 -21.95
C THR A 350 -10.26 -14.93 -22.11
N THR A 351 -9.77 -13.79 -22.58
CA THR A 351 -8.33 -13.53 -22.74
C THR A 351 -8.02 -12.10 -22.34
N TYR A 352 -6.83 -11.85 -21.79
CA TYR A 352 -6.43 -10.52 -21.36
C TYR A 352 -6.50 -9.49 -22.51
N GLU A 353 -6.02 -9.84 -23.70
CA GLU A 353 -6.00 -8.95 -24.85
C GLU A 353 -7.40 -8.48 -25.24
N LYS A 354 -8.38 -9.39 -25.21
CA LYS A 354 -9.75 -9.12 -25.64
C LYS A 354 -10.62 -8.52 -24.54
N ASP A 355 -10.48 -8.99 -23.31
CA ASP A 355 -11.51 -8.84 -22.28
C ASP A 355 -11.06 -7.96 -21.11
N ALA A 356 -9.76 -7.86 -20.80
CA ALA A 356 -9.29 -6.94 -19.76
C ALA A 356 -9.50 -5.47 -20.17
N GLN A 357 -10.21 -4.69 -19.38
CA GLN A 357 -10.38 -3.24 -19.61
C GLN A 357 -9.22 -2.42 -19.02
N VAL A 358 -8.57 -2.93 -17.98
CA VAL A 358 -7.51 -2.26 -17.23
C VAL A 358 -6.18 -3.00 -17.43
N ALA A 359 -5.08 -2.25 -17.53
CA ALA A 359 -3.76 -2.81 -17.75
C ALA A 359 -3.30 -3.65 -16.55
N GLN A 360 -3.65 -3.24 -15.33
CA GLN A 360 -3.31 -3.86 -14.04
C GLN A 360 -4.20 -5.06 -13.67
N ASP A 361 -5.00 -5.57 -14.61
CA ASP A 361 -5.87 -6.71 -14.40
C ASP A 361 -5.07 -8.03 -14.40
N TYR A 362 -4.36 -8.30 -13.29
CA TYR A 362 -3.53 -9.48 -13.07
C TYR A 362 -3.48 -9.91 -11.59
N TYR A 363 -3.10 -11.17 -11.34
CA TYR A 363 -3.10 -11.76 -9.99
C TYR A 363 -2.25 -11.02 -8.96
N THR A 364 -1.17 -10.36 -9.39
CA THR A 364 -0.33 -9.49 -8.55
C THR A 364 -1.15 -8.43 -7.82
N TYR A 365 -2.17 -7.89 -8.49
CA TYR A 365 -3.01 -6.83 -7.92
C TYR A 365 -4.26 -7.38 -7.25
N SER A 366 -4.92 -8.36 -7.86
CA SER A 366 -6.20 -8.89 -7.38
C SER A 366 -6.39 -10.37 -7.69
N ILE A 367 -6.80 -11.16 -6.71
CA ILE A 367 -7.27 -12.55 -6.89
C ILE A 367 -8.55 -12.60 -7.74
N MET A 368 -9.29 -11.49 -7.84
CA MET A 368 -10.56 -11.43 -8.56
C MET A 368 -10.41 -11.45 -10.09
N THR A 369 -9.18 -11.40 -10.62
CA THR A 369 -8.92 -11.52 -12.06
C THR A 369 -8.96 -12.96 -12.57
N TYR A 370 -9.09 -13.13 -13.88
CA TYR A 370 -8.84 -14.40 -14.57
C TYR A 370 -7.44 -14.47 -15.21
N PHE A 371 -6.67 -13.39 -15.17
CA PHE A 371 -5.45 -13.25 -15.96
C PHE A 371 -4.18 -13.44 -15.10
N PRO A 372 -3.38 -14.50 -15.32
CA PRO A 372 -2.15 -14.73 -14.59
C PRO A 372 -1.01 -13.79 -15.00
N ASP A 373 -0.10 -13.49 -14.05
CA ASP A 373 1.05 -12.60 -14.26
C ASP A 373 2.16 -13.16 -15.14
N THR A 374 2.32 -14.49 -15.21
CA THR A 374 3.48 -15.11 -15.84
C THR A 374 3.18 -16.08 -16.97
N ILE A 375 4.23 -16.23 -17.79
CA ILE A 375 4.35 -17.16 -18.90
C ILE A 375 4.83 -18.51 -18.37
N GLY A 376 4.04 -19.21 -17.57
CA GLY A 376 4.41 -20.55 -17.15
C GLY A 376 3.57 -21.13 -16.01
N GLU A 377 3.39 -22.45 -16.04
CA GLU A 377 2.69 -23.25 -15.02
C GLU A 377 3.53 -23.44 -13.73
N GLU A 378 4.65 -22.72 -13.55
CA GLU A 378 5.65 -23.00 -12.49
C GLU A 378 5.58 -22.06 -11.27
N ASP A 379 4.87 -20.92 -11.34
CA ASP A 379 4.73 -20.00 -10.20
C ASP A 379 3.55 -20.39 -9.29
N PRO A 380 3.65 -20.16 -7.96
CA PRO A 380 2.58 -20.50 -7.03
C PRO A 380 1.37 -19.57 -7.22
N ALA A 381 0.16 -20.11 -7.03
CA ALA A 381 -1.04 -19.29 -6.92
C ALA A 381 -0.97 -18.35 -5.70
N ASN A 382 -1.66 -17.21 -5.77
CA ASN A 382 -1.77 -16.28 -4.64
C ASN A 382 -2.25 -17.02 -3.37
N GLN A 383 -1.49 -16.82 -2.31
CA GLN A 383 -1.67 -17.49 -1.03
C GLN A 383 -2.52 -16.64 -0.07
N THR A 384 -2.66 -15.34 -0.37
CA THR A 384 -3.50 -14.36 0.33
C THR A 384 -4.23 -13.48 -0.68
N TRP A 385 -5.09 -12.59 -0.18
CA TRP A 385 -5.64 -11.47 -0.94
C TRP A 385 -4.55 -10.67 -1.69
N GLY A 386 -4.85 -10.23 -2.91
CA GLY A 386 -4.05 -9.26 -3.64
C GLY A 386 -4.14 -7.87 -3.02
N VAL A 387 -3.19 -6.99 -3.34
CA VAL A 387 -3.08 -5.67 -2.70
C VAL A 387 -4.31 -4.79 -2.93
N ALA A 388 -4.93 -4.86 -4.12
CA ALA A 388 -6.17 -4.16 -4.41
C ALA A 388 -7.38 -4.78 -3.69
N ASP A 389 -7.40 -6.11 -3.53
CA ASP A 389 -8.45 -6.81 -2.79
C ASP A 389 -8.47 -6.39 -1.31
N VAL A 390 -7.29 -6.31 -0.69
CA VAL A 390 -7.16 -5.88 0.71
C VAL A 390 -7.71 -4.47 0.87
N LEU A 391 -7.27 -3.52 0.04
CA LEU A 391 -7.76 -2.14 0.12
C LEU A 391 -9.27 -2.06 -0.13
N ALA A 392 -9.81 -2.80 -1.11
CA ALA A 392 -11.23 -2.86 -1.41
C ALA A 392 -12.05 -3.38 -0.22
N LEU A 393 -11.64 -4.51 0.38
CA LEU A 393 -12.31 -5.07 1.55
C LEU A 393 -12.20 -4.14 2.78
N GLN A 394 -11.07 -3.44 2.95
CA GLN A 394 -10.91 -2.44 4.01
C GLN A 394 -11.79 -1.20 3.78
N GLN A 395 -12.01 -0.79 2.53
CA GLN A 395 -12.97 0.28 2.22
C GLN A 395 -14.42 -0.14 2.54
N LEU A 396 -14.78 -1.41 2.35
CA LEU A 396 -16.10 -1.93 2.75
C LEU A 396 -16.26 -2.09 4.27
N TYR A 397 -15.29 -2.74 4.94
CA TYR A 397 -15.46 -3.26 6.30
C TYR A 397 -14.52 -2.68 7.36
N GLY A 398 -13.64 -1.77 6.95
CA GLY A 398 -12.59 -1.20 7.79
C GLY A 398 -11.38 -2.12 7.90
N ALA A 399 -10.22 -1.57 8.26
CA ALA A 399 -9.03 -2.35 8.53
C ALA A 399 -9.06 -2.95 9.95
N ASN A 400 -8.55 -4.18 10.12
CA ASN A 400 -8.43 -4.76 11.45
C ASN A 400 -7.16 -4.26 12.15
N MET A 401 -7.33 -3.23 12.99
CA MET A 401 -6.24 -2.63 13.76
C MET A 401 -5.81 -3.41 15.02
N THR A 402 -6.21 -4.68 15.15
CA THR A 402 -5.80 -5.56 16.26
C THR A 402 -4.86 -6.68 15.83
N THR A 403 -4.64 -6.83 14.53
CA THR A 403 -3.76 -7.86 13.96
C THR A 403 -2.30 -7.47 14.16
N ARG A 404 -1.54 -8.33 14.84
CA ARG A 404 -0.06 -8.25 14.94
C ARG A 404 0.48 -6.90 15.45
N THR A 405 -0.19 -6.25 16.41
CA THR A 405 0.17 -4.92 16.96
C THR A 405 1.51 -4.81 17.73
N GLY A 406 2.43 -5.77 17.59
CA GLY A 406 3.76 -5.73 18.20
C GLY A 406 4.79 -6.22 17.19
N ASP A 407 6.07 -6.09 17.52
CA ASP A 407 7.18 -6.33 16.58
C ASP A 407 7.11 -7.69 15.89
N THR A 408 6.87 -7.65 14.58
CA THR A 408 6.65 -8.82 13.72
C THR A 408 7.77 -8.96 12.70
N VAL A 409 8.29 -10.18 12.58
CA VAL A 409 9.20 -10.57 11.50
C VAL A 409 8.43 -11.44 10.52
N TYR A 410 8.43 -11.01 9.26
CA TYR A 410 7.96 -11.75 8.08
C TYR A 410 9.16 -12.25 7.29
N GLY A 411 9.03 -13.39 6.63
CA GLY A 411 10.09 -13.96 5.81
C GLY A 411 10.92 -15.02 6.53
N PHE A 412 12.24 -14.96 6.41
CA PHE A 412 13.12 -15.80 7.22
C PHE A 412 13.08 -15.34 8.68
N ASN A 413 13.34 -16.26 9.62
CA ASN A 413 13.29 -15.98 11.06
C ASN A 413 11.92 -15.45 11.54
N ALA A 414 10.84 -15.71 10.79
CA ALA A 414 9.53 -15.15 11.06
C ALA A 414 8.97 -15.56 12.43
N ASN A 415 8.35 -14.60 13.11
CA ASN A 415 7.52 -14.83 14.30
C ASN A 415 6.01 -14.76 13.98
N ALA A 416 5.63 -14.29 12.79
CA ALA A 416 4.26 -14.34 12.28
C ALA A 416 3.79 -15.79 12.00
N GLY A 417 4.74 -16.68 11.65
CA GLY A 417 4.51 -18.10 11.42
C GLY A 417 3.66 -18.43 10.18
N GLY A 418 3.42 -19.73 9.96
CA GLY A 418 2.56 -20.20 8.87
C GLY A 418 3.06 -19.80 7.48
N ILE A 419 2.21 -19.18 6.68
CA ILE A 419 2.55 -18.76 5.31
C ILE A 419 3.61 -17.65 5.27
N TYR A 420 3.80 -16.92 6.38
CA TYR A 420 4.75 -15.82 6.46
C TYR A 420 6.18 -16.28 6.78
N ASP A 421 6.42 -17.57 7.03
CA ASP A 421 7.76 -18.14 7.27
C ASP A 421 8.36 -18.70 5.98
N PHE A 422 9.33 -17.99 5.39
CA PHE A 422 9.92 -18.34 4.09
C PHE A 422 10.91 -19.50 4.16
N SER A 423 11.25 -20.00 5.36
CA SER A 423 11.94 -21.28 5.49
C SER A 423 11.04 -22.46 5.11
N THR A 424 9.73 -22.28 5.22
CA THR A 424 8.70 -23.26 4.83
C THR A 424 7.97 -22.87 3.55
N ASN A 425 7.74 -21.58 3.35
CA ASN A 425 7.14 -20.99 2.16
C ASN A 425 8.19 -20.32 1.28
N ALA A 426 8.98 -21.13 0.56
CA ALA A 426 10.11 -20.62 -0.22
C ALA A 426 9.71 -19.73 -1.42
N GLN A 427 8.43 -19.69 -1.78
CA GLN A 427 7.89 -18.93 -2.92
C GLN A 427 6.64 -18.18 -2.46
N PRO A 428 6.80 -17.07 -1.72
CA PRO A 428 5.66 -16.28 -1.27
C PRO A 428 4.96 -15.64 -2.46
N PHE A 429 3.63 -15.73 -2.49
CA PHE A 429 2.80 -14.86 -3.33
C PHE A 429 1.69 -14.31 -2.45
N MET A 430 1.90 -13.12 -1.88
CA MET A 430 1.05 -12.59 -0.81
C MET A 430 1.11 -11.08 -0.64
N THR A 431 0.11 -10.56 0.08
CA THR A 431 0.07 -9.20 0.63
C THR A 431 0.18 -9.29 2.14
N ILE A 432 1.04 -8.49 2.77
CA ILE A 432 1.18 -8.41 4.23
C ILE A 432 0.27 -7.30 4.77
N TRP A 433 -0.52 -7.61 5.80
CA TRP A 433 -1.17 -6.61 6.65
C TRP A 433 -0.58 -6.64 8.05
N ASP A 434 -0.25 -5.48 8.59
CA ASP A 434 0.17 -5.32 9.98
C ASP A 434 -0.46 -4.05 10.56
N ALA A 435 -0.98 -4.13 11.80
CA ALA A 435 -1.62 -2.99 12.46
C ALA A 435 -0.66 -2.15 13.31
N GLY A 436 0.59 -2.57 13.47
CA GLY A 436 1.66 -1.76 14.03
C GLY A 436 2.63 -2.55 14.90
N GLY A 437 3.68 -1.90 15.34
CA GLY A 437 4.83 -2.57 15.92
C GLY A 437 6.08 -1.95 15.33
N LYS A 438 7.23 -2.58 15.52
CA LYS A 438 8.41 -2.36 14.70
C LYS A 438 8.70 -3.63 13.92
N ASP A 439 8.34 -3.62 12.65
CA ASP A 439 8.21 -4.83 11.84
C ASP A 439 9.36 -4.97 10.84
N THR A 440 9.65 -6.19 10.43
CA THR A 440 10.77 -6.52 9.53
C THR A 440 10.33 -7.50 8.45
N ILE A 441 10.67 -7.22 7.20
CA ILE A 441 10.68 -8.22 6.13
C ILE A 441 12.12 -8.73 5.98
N ASP A 442 12.33 -10.01 6.28
CA ASP A 442 13.62 -10.69 6.25
C ASP A 442 13.73 -11.63 5.05
N LEU A 443 14.57 -11.27 4.09
CA LEU A 443 14.84 -12.03 2.86
C LEU A 443 16.22 -12.72 2.89
N SER A 444 16.87 -12.77 4.06
CA SER A 444 18.28 -13.18 4.23
C SER A 444 18.63 -14.57 3.72
N GLY A 445 17.65 -15.46 3.61
CA GLY A 445 17.85 -16.81 3.08
C GLY A 445 17.84 -16.92 1.55
N TYR A 446 17.61 -15.84 0.81
CA TYR A 446 17.64 -15.83 -0.65
C TYR A 446 19.03 -15.47 -1.22
N SER A 447 19.32 -16.01 -2.41
CA SER A 447 20.59 -15.83 -3.12
C SER A 447 20.49 -15.04 -4.42
N ARG A 448 19.27 -14.74 -4.87
CA ARG A 448 19.03 -13.88 -6.03
C ARG A 448 18.93 -12.44 -5.61
N SER A 449 19.22 -11.55 -6.55
CA SER A 449 18.77 -10.16 -6.50
C SER A 449 17.26 -10.07 -6.22
N GLN A 450 16.94 -9.40 -5.13
CA GLN A 450 15.59 -9.05 -4.69
C GLN A 450 15.31 -7.58 -5.02
N THR A 451 14.03 -7.22 -5.10
CA THR A 451 13.58 -5.84 -4.99
C THR A 451 12.54 -5.79 -3.88
N LEU A 452 12.91 -5.17 -2.76
CA LEU A 452 12.05 -4.99 -1.59
C LEU A 452 11.69 -3.50 -1.48
N ASP A 453 10.40 -3.21 -1.55
CA ASP A 453 9.84 -1.88 -1.36
C ASP A 453 8.93 -1.87 -0.13
N LEU A 454 9.32 -1.10 0.90
CA LEU A 454 8.61 -1.00 2.18
C LEU A 454 7.46 0.01 2.15
N ASN A 455 7.17 0.65 1.02
CA ASN A 455 6.03 1.54 0.89
C ASN A 455 4.71 0.75 0.88
N ALA A 456 3.73 1.22 1.66
CA ALA A 456 2.40 0.62 1.66
C ALA A 456 1.78 0.68 0.25
N GLY A 457 1.22 -0.44 -0.21
CA GLY A 457 0.66 -0.61 -1.54
C GLY A 457 1.68 -0.91 -2.65
N ALA A 458 2.98 -0.85 -2.35
CA ALA A 458 4.03 -1.17 -3.31
C ALA A 458 4.17 -2.69 -3.50
N LEU A 459 4.71 -3.06 -4.66
CA LEU A 459 4.96 -4.43 -5.07
C LEU A 459 6.47 -4.70 -5.05
N SER A 460 6.85 -5.78 -4.40
CA SER A 460 8.21 -6.29 -4.28
C SER A 460 8.36 -7.56 -5.12
N SER A 461 9.56 -7.75 -5.67
CA SER A 461 9.93 -8.97 -6.39
C SER A 461 10.91 -9.76 -5.54
N VAL A 462 10.43 -10.85 -4.94
CA VAL A 462 11.20 -11.63 -3.95
C VAL A 462 11.14 -13.12 -4.23
N GLY A 463 12.13 -13.89 -3.78
CA GLY A 463 12.09 -15.35 -3.82
C GLY A 463 13.39 -16.01 -4.25
N SER A 464 13.32 -17.34 -4.32
CA SER A 464 14.45 -18.23 -4.63
C SER A 464 14.79 -18.30 -6.13
N ASP A 465 15.89 -18.98 -6.47
CA ASP A 465 16.30 -19.36 -7.85
C ASP A 465 15.18 -20.00 -8.69
N SER A 466 14.15 -20.57 -8.05
CA SER A 466 13.07 -21.28 -8.71
C SER A 466 11.84 -20.44 -9.05
N ILE A 467 11.72 -19.19 -8.57
CA ILE A 467 10.54 -18.35 -8.88
C ILE A 467 10.74 -17.60 -10.20
N THR A 468 9.77 -17.60 -11.11
CA THR A 468 9.82 -16.75 -12.31
C THR A 468 8.96 -15.50 -12.17
N ALA A 469 8.05 -15.49 -11.19
CA ALA A 469 7.23 -14.35 -10.85
C ALA A 469 8.06 -13.14 -10.40
N SER A 470 7.56 -11.97 -10.81
CA SER A 470 7.89 -10.66 -10.29
C SER A 470 6.67 -10.11 -9.55
N ASN A 471 6.87 -9.11 -8.68
CA ASN A 471 5.79 -8.43 -7.96
C ASN A 471 4.93 -9.33 -7.05
N ASN A 472 5.53 -10.38 -6.52
CA ASN A 472 4.86 -11.43 -5.77
C ASN A 472 4.71 -11.14 -4.25
N LEU A 473 5.26 -10.04 -3.73
CA LEU A 473 5.06 -9.63 -2.35
C LEU A 473 4.56 -8.19 -2.30
N ALA A 474 3.48 -7.92 -1.57
CA ALA A 474 2.95 -6.58 -1.36
C ALA A 474 2.83 -6.25 0.12
N ILE A 475 2.83 -4.96 0.44
CA ILE A 475 2.40 -4.45 1.75
C ILE A 475 1.02 -3.82 1.56
N ALA A 476 0.04 -4.19 2.38
CA ALA A 476 -1.30 -3.64 2.32
C ALA A 476 -1.29 -2.13 2.59
N SER A 477 -2.19 -1.39 1.94
CA SER A 477 -2.37 0.03 2.20
C SER A 477 -2.69 0.28 3.68
N GLY A 478 -2.00 1.25 4.29
CA GLY A 478 -2.19 1.60 5.71
C GLY A 478 -1.41 0.76 6.71
N ALA A 479 -0.72 -0.30 6.29
CA ALA A 479 0.29 -0.98 7.09
C ALA A 479 1.63 -0.23 6.99
N THR A 480 2.42 -0.25 8.06
CA THR A 480 3.78 0.29 8.08
C THR A 480 4.73 -0.85 8.40
N ILE A 481 5.79 -1.02 7.60
CA ILE A 481 6.88 -1.94 7.89
C ILE A 481 8.17 -1.10 7.97
N GLU A 482 8.85 -1.15 9.11
CA GLU A 482 9.98 -0.28 9.39
C GLU A 482 11.30 -0.84 8.82
N ASN A 483 11.48 -2.15 8.74
CA ASN A 483 12.81 -2.71 8.46
C ASN A 483 12.80 -3.73 7.31
N GLY A 484 13.92 -3.81 6.61
CA GLY A 484 14.12 -4.71 5.48
C GLY A 484 15.51 -5.34 5.51
N ILE A 485 15.59 -6.64 5.27
CA ILE A 485 16.84 -7.38 5.18
C ILE A 485 16.88 -8.09 3.81
N GLY A 486 17.88 -7.76 2.99
CA GLY A 486 18.17 -8.42 1.72
C GLY A 486 18.84 -9.78 1.93
N GLY A 487 19.13 -10.45 0.82
CA GLY A 487 19.76 -11.75 0.75
C GLY A 487 21.27 -11.68 0.49
N SER A 488 21.72 -12.54 -0.41
CA SER A 488 23.12 -12.60 -0.87
C SER A 488 23.30 -12.27 -2.35
N GLY A 489 22.24 -11.80 -2.99
CA GLY A 489 22.26 -11.26 -4.35
C GLY A 489 22.48 -9.75 -4.34
N ASN A 490 22.53 -9.13 -5.52
CA ASN A 490 22.60 -7.68 -5.61
C ASN A 490 21.18 -7.11 -5.47
N ASP A 491 20.82 -6.64 -4.29
CA ASP A 491 19.45 -6.33 -3.93
C ASP A 491 19.13 -4.83 -4.07
N ILE A 492 17.86 -4.52 -4.27
CA ILE A 492 17.33 -3.16 -4.18
C ILE A 492 16.41 -3.10 -2.96
N LEU A 493 16.76 -2.26 -1.99
CA LEU A 493 15.98 -2.04 -0.77
C LEU A 493 15.50 -0.59 -0.75
N ILE A 494 14.18 -0.41 -0.72
CA ILE A 494 13.52 0.89 -0.73
C ILE A 494 12.72 1.01 0.57
N GLY A 495 13.13 1.95 1.42
CA GLY A 495 12.38 2.34 2.61
C GLY A 495 11.15 3.19 2.28
N ASN A 496 10.53 3.76 3.30
CA ASN A 496 9.30 4.52 3.23
C ASN A 496 9.47 5.88 3.93
N GLU A 497 8.37 6.49 4.38
CA GLU A 497 8.39 7.83 5.01
C GLU A 497 8.73 7.78 6.51
N VAL A 498 8.77 6.58 7.12
CA VAL A 498 9.16 6.41 8.52
C VAL A 498 10.62 5.98 8.59
N ARG A 499 11.24 6.14 9.76
CA ARG A 499 12.60 5.66 9.99
C ARG A 499 12.74 4.17 9.67
N ASN A 500 13.59 3.84 8.72
CA ASN A 500 13.94 2.49 8.36
C ASN A 500 15.32 2.05 8.84
N ILE A 501 15.45 0.75 9.14
CA ILE A 501 16.75 0.09 9.23
C ILE A 501 16.82 -0.97 8.14
N LEU A 502 17.74 -0.77 7.20
CA LEU A 502 17.93 -1.59 6.01
C LEU A 502 19.27 -2.32 6.08
N VAL A 503 19.26 -3.62 5.80
CA VAL A 503 20.45 -4.47 5.73
C VAL A 503 20.50 -5.07 4.33
N GLY A 504 21.45 -4.66 3.49
CA GLY A 504 21.61 -5.20 2.13
C GLY A 504 21.95 -6.70 2.16
N GLY A 505 22.92 -7.06 2.99
CA GLY A 505 23.38 -8.43 3.13
C GLY A 505 24.72 -8.62 2.43
N LYS A 506 24.81 -9.58 1.52
CA LYS A 506 25.96 -9.73 0.62
C LYS A 506 25.53 -9.36 -0.79
N GLY A 507 26.49 -8.98 -1.62
CA GLY A 507 26.20 -8.51 -2.97
C GLY A 507 26.44 -7.01 -3.07
N ASP A 508 26.31 -6.47 -4.27
CA ASP A 508 26.39 -5.02 -4.48
C ASP A 508 24.97 -4.45 -4.43
N ASP A 509 24.57 -3.91 -3.28
CA ASP A 509 23.18 -3.53 -3.03
C ASP A 509 22.90 -2.04 -3.30
N ASP A 510 21.65 -1.72 -3.63
CA ASP A 510 21.12 -0.35 -3.74
C ASP A 510 20.13 -0.11 -2.59
N ILE A 511 20.56 0.63 -1.58
CA ILE A 511 19.83 0.88 -0.34
C ILE A 511 19.35 2.33 -0.34
N ARG A 512 18.03 2.51 -0.29
CA ARG A 512 17.36 3.81 -0.36
C ARG A 512 16.49 4.00 0.87
N GLY A 513 16.81 4.94 1.75
CA GLY A 513 16.08 5.16 3.00
C GLY A 513 14.68 5.73 2.77
N GLY A 514 14.57 6.74 1.91
CA GLY A 514 13.30 7.41 1.65
C GLY A 514 13.17 8.70 2.46
N GLY A 515 12.08 8.82 3.21
CA GLY A 515 11.84 9.93 4.13
C GLY A 515 12.09 9.48 5.58
N GLY A 516 12.42 10.42 6.46
CA GLY A 516 12.74 10.10 7.85
C GLY A 516 14.22 10.18 8.15
N VAL A 517 14.69 9.40 9.14
CA VAL A 517 16.10 9.32 9.53
C VAL A 517 16.49 7.84 9.51
N ASP A 518 17.11 7.41 8.43
CA ASP A 518 17.25 6.02 8.06
C ASP A 518 18.66 5.48 8.34
N GLY A 519 18.73 4.16 8.50
CA GLY A 519 19.98 3.46 8.75
C GLY A 519 20.26 2.33 7.80
N ALA A 520 21.45 2.32 7.22
CA ALA A 520 22.01 1.15 6.54
C ALA A 520 22.96 0.42 7.50
N ARG A 521 22.68 -0.86 7.79
CA ARG A 521 23.49 -1.68 8.71
C ARG A 521 24.33 -2.71 7.95
N PHE A 522 25.59 -2.83 8.36
CA PHE A 522 26.60 -3.70 7.76
C PHE A 522 27.14 -4.69 8.80
N ALA A 523 27.45 -5.91 8.34
CA ALA A 523 28.01 -6.97 9.18
C ALA A 523 29.51 -6.81 9.47
N SER A 524 30.19 -5.85 8.84
CA SER A 524 31.60 -5.54 9.09
C SER A 524 31.79 -4.60 10.29
N THR A 525 33.01 -4.51 10.80
CA THR A 525 33.41 -3.35 11.60
C THR A 525 33.63 -2.15 10.69
N ARG A 526 33.65 -0.92 11.24
CA ARG A 526 33.95 0.26 10.41
C ARG A 526 35.35 0.22 9.82
N ALA A 527 36.33 -0.30 10.56
CA ALA A 527 37.72 -0.40 10.10
C ALA A 527 37.89 -1.35 8.90
N GLU A 528 36.96 -2.28 8.71
CA GLU A 528 36.94 -3.23 7.60
C GLU A 528 36.21 -2.69 6.36
N ALA A 529 35.55 -1.53 6.47
CA ALA A 529 34.78 -0.92 5.40
C ALA A 529 35.41 0.39 4.89
N GLN A 530 35.18 0.70 3.61
CA GLN A 530 35.47 2.00 3.02
C GLN A 530 34.17 2.75 2.81
N VAL A 531 34.01 3.88 3.50
CA VAL A 531 32.84 4.74 3.39
C VAL A 531 33.17 5.98 2.58
N THR A 532 32.40 6.23 1.52
CA THR A 532 32.39 7.51 0.79
C THR A 532 31.01 8.11 0.93
N HIS A 533 30.90 9.38 1.33
CA HIS A 533 29.61 10.00 1.59
C HIS A 533 29.56 11.47 1.19
N SER A 534 28.39 11.95 0.81
CA SER A 534 28.10 13.34 0.49
C SER A 534 26.63 13.65 0.81
N GLY A 535 26.38 14.40 1.89
CA GLY A 535 25.02 14.63 2.39
C GLY A 535 24.47 13.33 2.96
N ASP A 536 23.31 12.88 2.46
CA ASP A 536 22.65 11.62 2.83
C ASP A 536 22.86 10.51 1.77
N ASN A 537 23.83 10.67 0.86
CA ASN A 537 24.13 9.70 -0.19
C ASN A 537 25.58 9.23 -0.10
N GLY A 538 25.83 7.97 -0.45
CA GLY A 538 27.18 7.44 -0.37
C GLY A 538 27.36 6.04 -0.92
N THR A 539 28.52 5.47 -0.62
CA THR A 539 28.86 4.08 -0.91
C THR A 539 29.60 3.48 0.27
N VAL A 540 29.32 2.21 0.58
CA VAL A 540 30.06 1.42 1.56
C VAL A 540 30.64 0.21 0.84
N VAL A 541 31.96 0.04 0.91
CA VAL A 541 32.63 -1.12 0.31
C VAL A 541 33.25 -1.95 1.42
N SER A 542 32.88 -3.23 1.49
CA SER A 542 33.33 -4.18 2.51
C SER A 542 33.71 -5.53 1.88
N ALA A 543 33.85 -6.58 2.70
CA ALA A 543 34.04 -7.94 2.21
C ALA A 543 32.75 -8.56 1.66
N ASP A 544 31.59 -8.03 2.03
CA ASP A 544 30.27 -8.54 1.63
C ASP A 544 29.80 -7.94 0.29
N GLY A 545 30.35 -6.79 -0.12
CA GLY A 545 30.10 -6.18 -1.43
C GLY A 545 30.35 -4.67 -1.47
N SER A 546 29.85 -4.03 -2.52
CA SER A 546 29.91 -2.59 -2.76
C SER A 546 28.50 -1.99 -2.85
N ASP A 547 28.05 -1.40 -1.76
CA ASP A 547 26.69 -0.92 -1.59
C ASP A 547 26.56 0.57 -1.91
N THR A 548 25.47 0.94 -2.58
CA THR A 548 25.08 2.33 -2.87
C THR A 548 24.00 2.77 -1.89
N LEU A 549 24.19 3.96 -1.31
CA LEU A 549 23.28 4.54 -0.32
C LEU A 549 22.63 5.81 -0.88
N THR A 550 21.31 5.89 -0.78
CA THR A 550 20.52 7.08 -1.12
C THR A 550 19.60 7.44 0.04
N SER A 551 19.63 8.70 0.49
CA SER A 551 18.87 9.16 1.68
C SER A 551 19.10 8.27 2.92
N ILE A 552 20.36 8.12 3.34
CA ILE A 552 20.76 7.36 4.54
C ILE A 552 21.54 8.28 5.47
N GLU A 553 20.99 8.53 6.65
CA GLU A 553 21.59 9.41 7.66
C GLU A 553 22.44 8.65 8.68
N ARG A 554 22.28 7.32 8.79
CA ARG A 554 23.04 6.46 9.70
C ARG A 554 23.71 5.32 8.93
N VAL A 555 25.04 5.29 8.94
CA VAL A 555 25.81 4.11 8.50
C VAL A 555 26.24 3.35 9.75
N ILE A 556 25.73 2.14 9.92
CA ILE A 556 25.81 1.37 11.17
C ILE A 556 26.68 0.13 10.93
N PHE A 557 27.79 0.03 11.65
CA PHE A 557 28.65 -1.16 11.67
C PHE A 557 28.39 -2.00 12.91
N THR A 558 29.16 -3.06 13.09
CA THR A 558 29.04 -3.93 14.29
C THR A 558 29.65 -3.32 15.56
N ASP A 559 30.54 -2.34 15.42
CA ASP A 559 31.28 -1.70 16.51
C ASP A 559 30.86 -0.25 16.77
N GLU A 560 30.62 0.54 15.72
CA GLU A 560 30.26 1.95 15.81
C GLU A 560 29.35 2.42 14.67
N GLY A 561 28.81 3.62 14.78
CA GLY A 561 28.00 4.26 13.73
C GLY A 561 28.59 5.58 13.24
N ILE A 562 28.20 5.99 12.04
CA ILE A 562 28.47 7.33 11.49
C ILE A 562 27.13 7.99 11.18
N ALA A 563 26.91 9.19 11.72
CA ALA A 563 25.73 9.99 11.45
C ALA A 563 26.05 11.15 10.49
N TYR A 564 25.21 11.34 9.47
CA TYR A 564 25.43 12.33 8.40
C TYR A 564 24.46 13.53 8.43
N ASP A 565 23.39 13.46 9.23
CA ASP A 565 22.43 14.52 9.51
C ASP A 565 23.04 15.60 10.45
N THR A 566 24.08 16.26 9.94
CA THR A 566 24.94 17.18 10.69
C THR A 566 24.64 18.66 10.44
N GLY A 567 23.71 18.94 9.52
CA GLY A 567 23.23 20.26 9.16
C GLY A 567 22.44 20.95 10.28
N ALA A 568 21.90 22.13 9.96
CA ALA A 568 21.03 22.87 10.86
C ALA A 568 19.73 22.09 11.09
N ASP A 569 19.25 22.09 12.35
CA ASP A 569 18.02 21.39 12.75
C ASP A 569 17.99 19.88 12.41
N GLN A 570 19.17 19.26 12.36
CA GLN A 570 19.35 17.82 12.21
C GLN A 570 19.96 17.21 13.49
N VAL A 571 19.59 15.99 13.84
CA VAL A 571 19.80 15.42 15.18
C VAL A 571 21.27 15.40 15.55
N ALA A 572 22.12 14.76 14.74
CA ALA A 572 23.54 14.64 15.07
C ALA A 572 24.25 16.01 15.10
N GLY A 573 23.87 16.91 14.19
CA GLY A 573 24.38 18.28 14.15
C GLY A 573 24.04 19.09 15.40
N VAL A 574 22.76 19.08 15.80
CA VAL A 574 22.26 19.79 16.98
C VAL A 574 22.92 19.24 18.24
N VAL A 575 23.05 17.91 18.37
CA VAL A 575 23.72 17.30 19.53
C VAL A 575 25.18 17.74 19.60
N PHE A 576 25.93 17.62 18.49
CA PHE A 576 27.33 18.03 18.45
C PHE A 576 27.50 19.50 18.84
N ARG A 577 26.67 20.38 18.27
CA ARG A 577 26.70 21.82 18.55
C ARG A 577 26.23 22.17 19.96
N SER A 578 25.38 21.34 20.57
CA SER A 578 24.98 21.50 21.98
C SER A 578 26.14 21.26 22.94
N TYR A 579 27.01 20.29 22.67
CA TYR A 579 28.27 20.12 23.42
C TYR A 579 29.20 21.33 23.26
N GLN A 580 29.34 21.85 22.04
CA GLN A 580 30.14 23.05 21.78
C GLN A 580 29.57 24.27 22.53
N ALA A 581 28.26 24.52 22.42
CA ALA A 581 27.61 25.67 23.03
C ALA A 581 27.61 25.59 24.57
N ALA A 582 27.32 24.43 25.15
CA ALA A 582 27.23 24.26 26.60
C ALA A 582 28.60 24.12 27.27
N TYR A 583 29.54 23.42 26.67
CA TYR A 583 30.76 22.97 27.36
C TYR A 583 32.07 23.36 26.68
N ASN A 584 32.01 24.01 25.51
CA ASN A 584 33.19 24.37 24.71
C ASN A 584 34.10 23.16 24.42
N ARG A 585 33.50 22.04 24.03
CA ARG A 585 34.21 20.83 23.61
C ARG A 585 33.41 20.07 22.56
N ALA A 586 34.12 19.21 21.83
CA ALA A 586 33.47 18.17 21.04
C ALA A 586 32.82 17.12 21.97
N PRO A 587 31.72 16.47 21.52
CA PRO A 587 31.17 15.31 22.20
C PRO A 587 32.17 14.15 22.24
N ASP A 588 31.99 13.29 23.24
CA ASP A 588 32.53 11.93 23.25
C ASP A 588 31.54 10.98 22.54
N GLU A 589 32.06 9.90 21.94
CA GLU A 589 31.28 8.94 21.14
C GLU A 589 30.11 8.30 21.92
N PRO A 590 30.25 7.89 23.21
CA PRO A 590 29.13 7.40 24.00
C PRO A 590 28.04 8.45 24.22
N GLY A 591 28.42 9.68 24.56
CA GLY A 591 27.48 10.78 24.76
C GLY A 591 26.72 11.13 23.48
N LEU A 592 27.42 11.14 22.34
CA LEU A 592 26.82 11.38 21.03
C LEU A 592 25.81 10.28 20.68
N GLY A 593 26.19 9.01 20.84
CA GLY A 593 25.32 7.86 20.57
C GLY A 593 24.08 7.84 21.44
N PHE A 594 24.20 8.21 22.72
CA PHE A 594 23.06 8.34 23.63
C PHE A 594 22.03 9.37 23.13
N TRP A 595 22.47 10.57 22.76
CA TRP A 595 21.57 11.65 22.34
C TRP A 595 21.03 11.47 20.92
N ILE A 596 21.83 10.92 19.99
CA ILE A 596 21.34 10.55 18.65
C ILE A 596 20.22 9.51 18.78
N ASN A 597 20.43 8.44 19.55
CA ASN A 597 19.38 7.45 19.82
C ASN A 597 18.10 8.05 20.42
N ALA A 598 18.23 9.07 21.28
CA ALA A 598 17.09 9.76 21.87
C ALA A 598 16.34 10.61 20.83
N GLY A 599 17.07 11.36 20.00
CA GLY A 599 16.49 12.17 18.91
C GLY A 599 15.83 11.31 17.84
N ASP A 600 16.47 10.20 17.47
CA ASP A 600 15.95 9.20 16.52
C ASP A 600 14.64 8.54 17.02
N LYS A 601 14.35 8.62 18.33
CA LYS A 601 13.10 8.17 18.97
C LYS A 601 12.10 9.29 19.20
N GLY A 602 12.30 10.44 18.57
CA GLY A 602 11.39 11.57 18.60
C GLY A 602 11.58 12.54 19.77
N MET A 603 12.68 12.45 20.53
CA MET A 603 13.00 13.47 21.53
C MET A 603 13.29 14.81 20.85
N SER A 604 12.61 15.87 21.26
CA SER A 604 12.79 17.19 20.67
C SER A 604 14.15 17.81 21.01
N PHE A 605 14.62 18.74 20.18
CA PHE A 605 15.89 19.45 20.42
C PHE A 605 15.91 20.23 21.75
N GLU A 606 14.77 20.77 22.17
CA GLU A 606 14.66 21.43 23.47
C GLU A 606 14.75 20.43 24.62
N GLU A 607 14.17 19.22 24.49
CA GLU A 607 14.30 18.17 25.50
C GLU A 607 15.73 17.63 25.60
N ILE A 608 16.41 17.48 24.46
CA ILE A 608 17.85 17.16 24.41
C ILE A 608 18.63 18.25 25.16
N ALA A 609 18.45 19.52 24.81
CA ALA A 609 19.12 20.64 25.47
C ALA A 609 18.81 20.68 26.99
N ALA A 610 17.56 20.44 27.39
CA ALA A 610 17.18 20.34 28.80
C ALA A 610 17.91 19.20 29.52
N GLY A 611 18.18 18.10 28.81
CA GLY A 611 19.02 17.00 29.27
C GLY A 611 20.45 17.43 29.62
N PHE A 612 21.07 18.27 28.79
CA PHE A 612 22.39 18.84 29.05
C PHE A 612 22.36 19.69 30.33
N LEU A 613 21.37 20.57 30.47
CA LEU A 613 21.23 21.44 31.65
C LEU A 613 21.06 20.67 32.97
N ARG A 614 20.48 19.47 32.91
CA ARG A 614 20.31 18.58 34.09
C ARG A 614 21.55 17.74 34.40
N SER A 615 22.58 17.77 33.56
CA SER A 615 23.76 16.94 33.73
C SER A 615 24.65 17.43 34.89
N SER A 616 25.44 16.51 35.45
CA SER A 616 26.48 16.86 36.41
C SER A 616 27.57 17.75 35.80
N GLU A 617 27.82 17.61 34.50
CA GLU A 617 28.78 18.43 33.75
C GLU A 617 28.33 19.89 33.69
N PHE A 618 27.05 20.14 33.41
CA PHE A 618 26.47 21.48 33.47
C PHE A 618 26.59 22.09 34.87
N THR A 619 26.25 21.33 35.92
CA THR A 619 26.38 21.81 37.30
C THR A 619 27.85 22.15 37.65
N ALA A 620 28.81 21.37 37.14
CA ALA A 620 30.23 21.65 37.34
C ALA A 620 30.70 22.90 36.57
N ALA A 621 30.19 23.11 35.35
CA ALA A 621 30.56 24.25 34.51
C ALA A 621 29.87 25.56 34.94
N TYR A 622 28.60 25.53 35.34
CA TYR A 622 27.78 26.72 35.58
C TYR A 622 27.39 26.94 37.05
N GLY A 623 27.51 25.91 37.90
CA GLY A 623 26.96 25.89 39.25
C GLY A 623 25.50 25.40 39.28
N SER A 624 24.96 25.12 40.48
CA SER A 624 23.63 24.51 40.63
C SER A 624 22.45 25.43 40.33
N ASN A 625 22.68 26.74 40.21
CA ASN A 625 21.66 27.73 39.87
C ASN A 625 22.35 28.99 39.32
N PRO A 626 22.89 28.94 38.09
CA PRO A 626 23.58 30.08 37.50
C PRO A 626 22.64 31.28 37.37
N SER A 627 23.18 32.49 37.50
CA SER A 627 22.42 33.68 37.09
C SER A 627 22.27 33.71 35.57
N ALA A 628 21.18 34.30 35.05
CA ALA A 628 20.97 34.47 33.61
C ALA A 628 22.16 35.17 32.91
N ASP A 629 22.82 36.10 33.61
CA ASP A 629 24.00 36.79 33.12
C ASP A 629 25.20 35.85 32.94
N LEU A 630 25.47 35.01 33.95
CA LEU A 630 26.52 33.99 33.89
C LEU A 630 26.23 32.97 32.79
N TYR A 631 24.99 32.48 32.73
CA TYR A 631 24.56 31.47 31.77
C TYR A 631 24.76 31.94 30.33
N VAL A 632 24.15 33.07 29.96
CA VAL A 632 24.23 33.62 28.59
C VAL A 632 25.66 34.03 28.23
N SER A 633 26.39 34.67 29.15
CA SER A 633 27.77 35.09 28.88
C SER A 633 28.69 33.91 28.59
N LYS A 634 28.53 32.79 29.33
CA LYS A 634 29.30 31.57 29.08
C LYS A 634 28.94 30.91 27.75
N LEU A 635 27.66 30.88 27.35
CA LEU A 635 27.29 30.34 26.04
C LEU A 635 27.97 31.12 24.90
N TYR A 636 28.00 32.45 24.99
CA TYR A 636 28.76 33.26 24.03
C TYR A 636 30.26 32.97 24.06
N GLU A 637 30.86 32.85 25.25
CA GLU A 637 32.28 32.56 25.40
C GLU A 637 32.64 31.19 24.80
N ASN A 638 31.81 30.18 25.03
CA ASN A 638 32.00 28.82 24.53
C ASN A 638 31.95 28.74 23.00
N ILE A 639 31.09 29.53 22.36
CA ILE A 639 30.97 29.53 20.89
C ILE A 639 32.02 30.45 20.27
N LEU A 640 32.13 31.69 20.75
CA LEU A 640 32.93 32.72 20.08
C LEU A 640 34.42 32.67 20.48
N GLY A 641 34.77 31.99 21.58
CA GLY A 641 36.09 32.07 22.20
C GLY A 641 36.42 33.46 22.76
N ARG A 642 35.41 34.33 22.89
CA ARG A 642 35.50 35.70 23.41
C ARG A 642 34.17 36.10 24.04
N ALA A 643 34.17 37.20 24.78
CA ALA A 643 32.94 37.75 25.33
C ALA A 643 31.93 38.10 24.22
N GLY A 644 30.64 37.81 24.48
CA GLY A 644 29.53 38.25 23.67
C GLY A 644 29.34 39.78 23.74
N GLU A 645 28.66 40.33 22.75
CA GLU A 645 28.28 41.75 22.79
C GLU A 645 27.22 42.00 23.86
N GLN A 646 27.33 43.10 24.58
CA GLN A 646 26.43 43.42 25.70
C GLN A 646 24.96 43.45 25.27
N SER A 647 24.65 43.97 24.07
CA SER A 647 23.31 43.99 23.50
C SER A 647 22.73 42.59 23.29
N GLY A 648 23.54 41.63 22.84
CA GLY A 648 23.14 40.25 22.64
C GLY A 648 22.92 39.52 23.97
N ILE A 649 23.76 39.80 24.97
CA ILE A 649 23.59 39.28 26.33
C ILE A 649 22.29 39.83 26.95
N ASP A 650 22.06 41.13 26.84
CA ASP A 650 20.87 41.80 27.38
C ASP A 650 19.58 41.31 26.70
N PHE A 651 19.63 41.02 25.40
CA PHE A 651 18.51 40.42 24.66
C PHE A 651 18.09 39.08 25.27
N TRP A 652 18.99 38.11 25.35
CA TRP A 652 18.67 36.77 25.86
C TRP A 652 18.27 36.76 27.34
N LYS A 653 18.89 37.62 28.16
CA LYS A 653 18.43 37.84 29.54
C LYS A 653 17.01 38.37 29.59
N GLY A 654 16.65 39.27 28.67
CA GLY A 654 15.30 39.78 28.50
C GLY A 654 14.30 38.67 28.12
N GLU A 655 14.69 37.76 27.22
CA GLU A 655 13.86 36.61 26.83
C GLU A 655 13.66 35.62 27.97
N LEU A 656 14.72 35.28 28.71
CA LEU A 656 14.63 34.46 29.93
C LEU A 656 13.69 35.10 30.97
N ALA A 657 13.76 36.42 31.14
CA ALA A 657 12.87 37.15 32.06
C ALA A 657 11.39 37.15 31.61
N LYS A 658 11.11 36.92 30.32
CA LYS A 658 9.75 36.75 29.77
C LYS A 658 9.25 35.30 29.87
N GLY A 659 10.06 34.37 30.35
CA GLY A 659 9.68 32.97 30.54
C GLY A 659 10.13 32.02 29.43
N VAL A 660 10.98 32.46 28.49
CA VAL A 660 11.66 31.54 27.57
C VAL A 660 12.55 30.59 28.40
N SER A 661 12.54 29.30 28.08
CA SER A 661 13.30 28.31 28.83
C SER A 661 14.81 28.41 28.57
N GLU A 662 15.64 28.06 29.56
CA GLU A 662 17.09 27.97 29.36
C GLU A 662 17.46 26.94 28.30
N ALA A 663 16.70 25.85 28.20
CA ALA A 663 16.90 24.79 27.21
C ALA A 663 16.69 25.30 25.79
N PHE A 664 15.62 26.08 25.57
CA PHE A 664 15.39 26.75 24.30
C PHE A 664 16.54 27.70 23.97
N VAL A 665 17.01 28.50 24.93
CA VAL A 665 18.17 29.38 24.73
C VAL A 665 19.41 28.57 24.33
N LEU A 666 19.73 27.47 25.01
CA LEU A 666 20.87 26.61 24.63
C LEU A 666 20.73 26.10 23.19
N TYR A 667 19.57 25.57 22.82
CA TYR A 667 19.31 25.12 21.45
C TYR A 667 19.50 26.25 20.43
N ARG A 668 19.02 27.47 20.71
CA ARG A 668 19.22 28.62 19.82
C ARG A 668 20.68 29.05 19.70
N PHE A 669 21.48 28.87 20.74
CA PHE A 669 22.92 29.07 20.69
C PHE A 669 23.62 27.93 19.93
N ALA A 670 23.20 26.68 20.11
CA ALA A 670 23.69 25.54 19.34
C ALA A 670 23.52 25.79 17.83
N GLU A 671 22.35 26.28 17.42
CA GLU A 671 22.00 26.56 16.02
C GLU A 671 22.33 28.00 15.56
N ALA A 672 23.14 28.74 16.33
CA ALA A 672 23.59 30.05 15.89
C ALA A 672 24.48 29.93 14.65
N SER A 673 24.36 30.88 13.71
CA SER A 673 25.14 30.95 12.47
C SER A 673 26.65 30.80 12.68
N GLU A 674 27.16 31.40 13.75
CA GLU A 674 28.56 31.33 14.15
C GLU A 674 28.97 29.92 14.57
N ASN A 675 28.12 29.22 15.32
CA ASN A 675 28.42 27.87 15.79
C ASN A 675 28.34 26.84 14.65
N LEU A 676 27.37 26.99 13.76
CA LEU A 676 27.29 26.24 12.51
C LEU A 676 28.58 26.40 11.69
N ALA A 677 29.04 27.64 11.50
CA ALA A 677 30.27 27.90 10.75
C ALA A 677 31.53 27.32 11.43
N LEU A 678 31.61 27.39 12.77
CA LEU A 678 32.75 26.88 13.52
C LEU A 678 32.83 25.36 13.54
N THR A 679 31.68 24.68 13.58
CA THR A 679 31.62 23.21 13.66
C THR A 679 31.59 22.53 12.29
N ALA A 680 31.32 23.27 11.20
CA ALA A 680 31.19 22.73 9.84
C ALA A 680 32.32 21.77 9.44
N ASN A 681 33.58 22.12 9.71
CA ASN A 681 34.72 21.26 9.36
C ASN A 681 34.80 19.99 10.21
N ALA A 682 34.37 20.05 11.47
CA ALA A 682 34.42 18.90 12.39
C ALA A 682 33.38 17.83 12.02
N VAL A 683 32.27 18.25 11.42
CA VAL A 683 31.14 17.36 11.06
C VAL A 683 31.05 17.06 9.55
N ALA A 684 31.94 17.64 8.73
CA ALA A 684 31.87 17.57 7.27
C ALA A 684 31.88 16.15 6.68
N ASN A 685 32.44 15.17 7.40
CA ASN A 685 32.52 13.76 6.99
C ASN A 685 31.63 12.86 7.85
N GLY A 686 30.58 13.43 8.46
CA GLY A 686 29.77 12.76 9.47
C GLY A 686 30.45 12.72 10.84
N VAL A 687 29.69 12.29 11.85
CA VAL A 687 30.14 12.17 13.24
C VAL A 687 30.03 10.73 13.72
N VAL A 688 31.09 10.26 14.36
CA VAL A 688 31.22 8.87 14.84
C VAL A 688 30.60 8.75 16.22
N TYR A 689 29.85 7.69 16.47
CA TYR A 689 29.18 7.48 17.74
C TYR A 689 29.13 5.99 18.14
N ASP A 690 29.10 5.74 19.44
CA ASP A 690 28.93 4.39 19.99
C ASP A 690 27.48 3.93 19.82
N LEU A 691 27.29 2.68 19.44
CA LEU A 691 25.96 2.09 19.28
C LEU A 691 25.26 1.93 20.63
N VAL A 692 23.97 2.28 20.69
CA VAL A 692 23.14 2.16 21.89
C VAL A 692 21.78 1.58 21.52
N GLY A 693 21.22 0.73 22.38
CA GLY A 693 19.86 0.21 22.20
C GLY A 693 19.69 -0.61 20.93
N ASP A 694 18.66 -0.30 20.14
CA ASP A 694 18.33 -0.96 18.87
C ASP A 694 19.36 -0.70 17.75
N MET A 695 20.24 0.28 17.92
CA MET A 695 21.40 0.45 17.04
C MET A 695 22.49 -0.60 17.31
N ALA A 696 22.48 -1.25 18.48
CA ALA A 696 23.49 -2.24 18.89
C ALA A 696 23.04 -3.71 18.75
N ILE A 697 21.79 -3.97 18.35
CA ILE A 697 21.25 -5.33 18.19
C ILE A 697 21.59 -5.83 16.78
N ALA A 698 22.15 -7.04 16.73
CA ALA A 698 22.62 -7.74 15.53
C ALA A 698 21.50 -8.49 14.81
#